data_AF-A0A7S2NPM9-F1
#
_entry.id   AF-A0A7S2NPM9-F1
#
_cell.length_a   1.000
_cell.length_b   1.000
_cell.length_c   1.000
_cell.angle_alpha   90.00
_cell.angle_beta   90.00
_cell.angle_gamma   90.00
#
_symmetry.space_group_name_H-M   'P 1'
#
loop_
_entity.id
_entity.type
_entity.pdbx_description
1 polymer ?
#
loop_
_entity_poly.entity_id
_entity_poly.type
_entity_poly.pdbx_seq_one_letter_code
_entity_poly.pdbx_strand_id
1 'polypeptide(L)'
;ILTLPLTRCVLVIDEAYGLDPMAGGAFSGPAGSGGGDPFKAAVVDTLVSRVQGDAGADRCVLLLGYRKQMERFIRRGNPGLARRFQLDKAFEFEDYDDQALLRILLRSVERRGKTTTFDTAKQVVRRDLAKARLRPNFGNAGAVDNAVSAAVARAEARVADLPPAERAVQMELTLADFVVEKAHMADPSVVFDGLIGCSNIKRLLVEYQAVIEAATQAGRDPMDDLALTFCFQGSPGTGKTTVARRMGMLFEALGVLPSADVIQVSASEFSTGFVGQTAAKTRDIFDSARGAVLFIDEAYRLYDPLGRSYMQEAVDEIVTLLTEEEVRGKMVVIFAGYSGQMSDMLNKVNPGLKSRVSDVIDFPDFTPMASAELATNMLDQKLLKLSPSLDPPSLDLPTALAASTFSSLEPWLARLAAAPAWANGRDVETFVRRVAIECATRKTFTVTAEVLDAALSTVIRNKGGLAQEEMGEGVGSLPSPSTTPYMPAAPTAQAAPSFNLDIDFQNVRLVDEMEGDDDDDDEEEEDDDLTEALEEAIVHLGYDEDDDARRRLANLLGAAVEGDAPFPPDLQARVTGQTGAASGAVDVALKRRAKPMLMAVEAAISSRLQREEELDELEDGEREKALNDEAAIMERLRTMGPCPAGFSWFRQGNGWRCGGGSHFVYDDDPILKS
;
A
#
# COMPACT_ATOMS: atom_id res chain seq x y z
N ILE A 1 37.29 7.96 1.99
CA ILE A 1 37.30 7.41 3.37
C ILE A 1 38.29 6.24 3.53
N LEU A 2 38.27 5.22 2.66
CA LEU A 2 39.17 4.04 2.75
C LEU A 2 40.66 4.28 2.36
N THR A 3 41.02 5.51 2.02
CA THR A 3 42.38 5.93 1.62
C THR A 3 43.18 6.60 2.74
N LEU A 4 42.55 6.91 3.87
CA LEU A 4 43.25 7.47 5.03
C LEU A 4 44.08 6.38 5.73
N PRO A 5 45.26 6.71 6.28
CA PRO A 5 45.99 5.80 7.16
C PRO A 5 45.21 5.66 8.48
N LEU A 6 44.22 4.75 8.47
CA LEU A 6 43.51 4.29 9.66
C LEU A 6 44.47 3.43 10.48
N THR A 7 45.42 4.05 11.18
CA THR A 7 46.14 3.41 12.28
C THR A 7 45.39 3.75 13.56
N ARG A 8 44.94 2.73 14.30
CA ARG A 8 44.18 2.83 15.57
C ARG A 8 42.75 3.38 15.52
N CYS A 9 42.03 3.24 14.41
CA CYS A 9 40.61 3.62 14.32
C CYS A 9 39.69 2.41 14.10
N VAL A 10 38.46 2.50 14.61
CA VAL A 10 37.38 1.54 14.33
C VAL A 10 36.53 2.11 13.19
N LEU A 11 36.40 1.37 12.10
CA LEU A 11 35.47 1.71 11.02
C LEU A 11 34.13 1.04 11.32
N VAL A 12 33.09 1.84 11.55
CA VAL A 12 31.72 1.36 11.71
C VAL A 12 30.96 1.66 10.42
N ILE A 13 30.33 0.65 9.85
CA ILE A 13 29.41 0.78 8.72
C ILE A 13 28.06 0.34 9.24
N ASP A 14 27.19 1.33 9.48
CA ASP A 14 25.81 1.06 9.82
C ASP A 14 25.01 0.69 8.58
N GLU A 15 23.96 -0.11 8.77
CA GLU A 15 23.11 -0.64 7.69
C GLU A 15 23.93 -1.23 6.51
N ALA A 16 24.96 -2.02 6.83
CA ALA A 16 25.94 -2.51 5.86
C ALA A 16 25.32 -3.33 4.71
N TYR A 17 24.13 -3.90 4.91
CA TYR A 17 23.36 -4.58 3.86
C TYR A 17 22.94 -3.66 2.70
N GLY A 18 22.94 -2.33 2.87
CA GLY A 18 22.72 -1.38 1.78
C GLY A 18 23.80 -1.43 0.70
N LEU A 19 24.98 -1.96 1.05
CA LEU A 19 26.08 -2.26 0.13
C LEU A 19 25.90 -3.59 -0.62
N ASP A 20 24.79 -4.30 -0.44
CA ASP A 20 24.51 -5.51 -1.22
C ASP A 20 24.37 -5.13 -2.70
N PRO A 21 25.30 -5.56 -3.58
CA PRO A 21 25.22 -5.28 -5.00
C PRO A 21 23.97 -5.88 -5.65
N MET A 22 23.34 -6.86 -4.99
CA MET A 22 22.12 -7.52 -5.45
C MET A 22 20.84 -6.96 -4.80
N ALA A 23 20.95 -5.91 -3.98
CA ALA A 23 19.81 -5.18 -3.43
C ALA A 23 19.50 -3.96 -4.32
N GLY A 24 18.49 -4.10 -5.19
CA GLY A 24 17.97 -3.02 -6.04
C GLY A 24 17.86 -3.29 -7.54
N GLY A 25 18.24 -4.47 -8.04
CA GLY A 25 18.16 -4.78 -9.46
C GLY A 25 16.75 -5.15 -9.93
N ALA A 26 15.96 -4.17 -10.35
CA ALA A 26 15.03 -4.40 -11.45
C ALA A 26 15.87 -4.69 -12.70
N PHE A 27 15.54 -5.77 -13.41
CA PHE A 27 16.26 -6.27 -14.57
C PHE A 27 16.36 -5.21 -15.68
N SER A 28 17.56 -4.72 -15.99
CA SER A 28 17.86 -4.09 -17.28
C SER A 28 19.18 -4.64 -17.83
N GLY A 29 19.08 -5.70 -18.64
CA GLY A 29 20.22 -6.26 -19.37
C GLY A 29 19.94 -7.65 -19.94
N PRO A 30 20.23 -7.89 -21.24
CA PRO A 30 19.99 -9.19 -21.86
C PRO A 30 20.93 -10.25 -21.26
N ALA A 31 20.38 -11.45 -21.12
CA ALA A 31 20.93 -12.59 -20.41
C ALA A 31 22.41 -12.89 -20.73
N GLY A 32 23.25 -12.93 -19.69
CA GLY A 32 24.61 -13.45 -19.77
C GLY A 32 25.56 -13.17 -18.60
N SER A 33 25.26 -12.20 -17.73
CA SER A 33 26.08 -11.87 -16.56
C SER A 33 25.18 -11.47 -15.40
N GLY A 34 25.34 -12.09 -14.23
CA GLY A 34 24.62 -11.72 -13.00
C GLY A 34 25.02 -10.31 -12.57
N GLY A 35 24.33 -9.30 -13.08
CA GLY A 35 24.65 -7.89 -12.88
C GLY A 35 24.05 -7.35 -11.61
N GLY A 36 24.79 -7.40 -10.50
CA GLY A 36 24.57 -6.52 -9.37
C GLY A 36 25.11 -5.12 -9.67
N ASP A 37 24.73 -4.14 -8.84
CA ASP A 37 25.25 -2.77 -8.91
C ASP A 37 26.80 -2.79 -8.89
N PRO A 38 27.46 -2.37 -9.98
CA PRO A 38 28.91 -2.46 -10.13
C PRO A 38 29.64 -1.53 -9.16
N PHE A 39 29.03 -0.43 -8.73
CA PHE A 39 29.62 0.49 -7.76
C PHE A 39 29.60 -0.13 -6.36
N LYS A 40 28.48 -0.71 -5.96
CA LYS A 40 28.39 -1.45 -4.67
C LYS A 40 29.33 -2.65 -4.66
N ALA A 41 29.41 -3.39 -5.76
CA ALA A 41 30.35 -4.51 -5.89
C ALA A 41 31.80 -4.06 -5.72
N ALA A 42 32.20 -2.96 -6.36
CA ALA A 42 33.54 -2.40 -6.22
C ALA A 42 33.85 -1.95 -4.78
N VAL A 43 32.86 -1.42 -4.05
CA VAL A 43 33.01 -1.05 -2.63
C VAL A 43 33.23 -2.30 -1.78
N VAL A 44 32.43 -3.35 -1.97
CA VAL A 44 32.56 -4.62 -1.25
C VAL A 44 33.91 -5.27 -1.54
N ASP A 45 34.35 -5.31 -2.79
CA ASP A 45 35.65 -5.85 -3.19
C ASP A 45 36.82 -5.08 -2.57
N THR A 46 36.70 -3.75 -2.52
CA THR A 46 37.68 -2.89 -1.85
C THR A 46 37.72 -3.22 -0.35
N LEU A 47 36.59 -3.39 0.31
CA LEU A 47 36.51 -3.75 1.72
C LEU A 47 37.15 -5.12 1.99
N VAL A 48 36.84 -6.13 1.18
CA VAL A 48 37.43 -7.48 1.28
C VAL A 48 38.94 -7.45 1.03
N SER A 49 39.44 -6.63 0.08
CA SER A 49 40.88 -6.51 -0.20
C SER A 49 41.66 -5.83 0.93
N ARG A 50 41.02 -4.88 1.64
CA ARG A 50 41.63 -4.09 2.71
C ARG A 50 41.52 -4.72 4.09
N VAL A 51 40.57 -5.64 4.28
CA VAL A 51 40.39 -6.44 5.50
C VAL A 51 41.08 -7.79 5.32
N GLN A 52 42.37 -7.84 5.69
CA GLN A 52 43.13 -9.09 5.76
C GLN A 52 42.98 -9.69 7.15
N GLY A 53 42.50 -10.93 7.24
CA GLY A 53 42.24 -11.63 8.50
C GLY A 53 43.49 -12.14 9.21
N ASP A 54 44.64 -11.49 9.01
CA ASP A 54 45.93 -11.92 9.54
C ASP A 54 46.17 -11.33 10.93
N ALA A 55 46.74 -12.14 11.84
CA ALA A 55 47.10 -11.70 13.18
C ALA A 55 48.19 -10.61 13.09
N GLY A 56 47.86 -9.38 13.49
CA GLY A 56 48.75 -8.21 13.41
C GLY A 56 48.20 -7.03 12.59
N ALA A 57 47.00 -7.17 11.99
CA ALA A 57 46.33 -6.06 11.33
C ALA A 57 45.87 -4.98 12.34
N ASP A 58 46.25 -3.72 12.14
CA ASP A 58 45.85 -2.56 12.97
C ASP A 58 44.52 -1.94 12.49
N ARG A 59 43.53 -2.78 12.15
CA ARG A 59 42.24 -2.32 11.62
C ARG A 59 41.08 -3.10 12.23
N CYS A 60 40.12 -2.38 12.82
CA CYS A 60 38.87 -2.94 13.30
C CYS A 60 37.73 -2.43 12.41
N VAL A 61 36.93 -3.36 11.85
CA VAL A 61 35.77 -3.03 11.02
C VAL A 61 34.53 -3.69 11.62
N LEU A 62 33.51 -2.89 11.91
CA LEU A 62 32.22 -3.32 12.42
C LEU A 62 31.17 -3.08 11.32
N LEU A 63 30.46 -4.15 10.94
CA LEU A 63 29.31 -4.09 10.05
C LEU A 63 28.06 -4.28 10.90
N LEU A 64 27.17 -3.30 10.89
CA LEU A 64 25.91 -3.33 11.64
C LEU A 64 24.75 -3.46 10.66
N GLY A 65 23.66 -4.08 11.11
CA GLY A 65 22.45 -4.24 10.31
C GLY A 65 21.57 -5.39 10.79
N TYR A 66 20.39 -5.53 10.18
CA TYR A 66 19.42 -6.54 10.57
C TYR A 66 19.87 -7.94 10.15
N ARG A 67 19.64 -8.94 11.03
CA ARG A 67 20.12 -10.32 10.85
C ARG A 67 19.82 -10.91 9.48
N LYS A 68 18.54 -10.96 9.07
CA LYS A 68 18.12 -11.55 7.78
C LYS A 68 18.78 -10.84 6.58
N GLN A 69 18.90 -9.51 6.65
CA GLN A 69 19.47 -8.69 5.58
C GLN A 69 20.99 -8.84 5.51
N MET A 70 21.68 -8.91 6.65
CA MET A 70 23.11 -9.19 6.75
C MET A 70 23.46 -10.60 6.30
N GLU A 71 22.64 -11.60 6.65
CA GLU A 71 22.81 -12.97 6.15
C GLU A 71 22.70 -13.02 4.62
N ARG A 72 21.72 -12.32 4.05
CA ARG A 72 21.57 -12.18 2.58
C ARG A 72 22.78 -11.49 1.97
N PHE A 73 23.19 -10.34 2.50
CA PHE A 73 24.33 -9.55 2.03
C PHE A 73 25.64 -10.35 2.06
N ILE A 74 25.94 -11.02 3.18
CA ILE A 74 27.18 -11.78 3.35
C ILE A 74 27.21 -13.03 2.46
N ARG A 75 26.06 -13.69 2.25
CA ARG A 75 25.99 -14.88 1.38
C ARG A 75 26.00 -14.53 -0.11
N ARG A 76 25.37 -13.42 -0.52
CA ARG A 76 25.17 -13.06 -1.93
C ARG A 76 26.17 -12.04 -2.47
N GLY A 77 26.70 -11.16 -1.63
CA GLY A 77 27.52 -10.02 -2.06
C GLY A 77 28.89 -10.45 -2.63
N ASN A 78 29.71 -11.16 -1.84
CA ASN A 78 31.00 -11.68 -2.30
C ASN A 78 31.45 -12.88 -1.43
N PRO A 79 31.95 -14.00 -2.02
CA PRO A 79 32.50 -15.13 -1.26
C PRO A 79 33.62 -14.78 -0.25
N GLY A 80 34.41 -13.74 -0.54
CA GLY A 80 35.45 -13.22 0.34
C GLY A 80 34.89 -12.52 1.58
N LEU A 81 33.70 -11.92 1.48
CA LEU A 81 33.05 -11.25 2.61
C LEU A 81 32.67 -12.27 3.69
N ALA A 82 32.05 -13.40 3.32
CA ALA A 82 31.72 -14.49 4.24
C ALA A 82 32.95 -15.13 4.92
N ARG A 83 34.11 -15.11 4.25
CA ARG A 83 35.37 -15.61 4.84
C ARG A 83 35.95 -14.67 5.89
N ARG A 84 35.76 -13.35 5.73
CA ARG A 84 36.26 -12.32 6.65
C ARG A 84 35.29 -12.04 7.79
N PHE A 85 33.99 -12.01 7.49
CA PHE A 85 32.91 -11.81 8.43
C PHE A 85 32.15 -13.13 8.62
N GLN A 86 32.64 -13.92 9.57
CA GLN A 86 32.05 -15.19 9.98
C GLN A 86 30.73 -14.93 10.71
N LEU A 87 29.60 -15.15 10.03
CA LEU A 87 28.26 -14.97 10.60
C LEU A 87 28.03 -15.80 11.87
N ASP A 88 28.68 -16.96 12.00
CA ASP A 88 28.66 -17.81 13.19
C ASP A 88 29.31 -17.16 14.43
N LYS A 89 30.11 -16.12 14.23
CA LYS A 89 30.75 -15.33 15.29
C LYS A 89 30.21 -13.90 15.38
N ALA A 90 29.13 -13.59 14.68
CA ALA A 90 28.50 -12.29 14.75
C ALA A 90 27.98 -12.04 16.18
N PHE A 91 28.12 -10.81 16.66
CA PHE A 91 27.45 -10.39 17.88
C PHE A 91 25.98 -10.16 17.56
N GLU A 92 25.11 -10.98 18.14
CA GLU A 92 23.68 -10.82 18.03
C GLU A 92 23.14 -10.09 19.25
N PHE A 93 22.46 -8.98 19.02
CA PHE A 93 21.75 -8.24 20.06
C PHE A 93 20.29 -8.66 20.02
N GLU A 94 19.84 -9.29 21.11
CA GLU A 94 18.43 -9.65 21.27
C GLU A 94 17.58 -8.40 21.52
N ASP A 95 16.31 -8.48 21.13
CA ASP A 95 15.33 -7.44 21.45
C ASP A 95 15.20 -7.26 22.96
N TYR A 96 14.98 -6.02 23.39
CA TYR A 96 14.82 -5.72 24.80
C TYR A 96 13.58 -6.41 25.37
N ASP A 97 13.76 -7.08 26.51
CA ASP A 97 12.63 -7.58 27.30
C ASP A 97 11.85 -6.43 27.95
N ASP A 98 10.67 -6.75 28.50
CA ASP A 98 9.80 -5.74 29.11
C ASP A 98 10.49 -4.99 30.26
N GLN A 99 11.42 -5.64 30.98
CA GLN A 99 12.16 -5.00 32.08
C GLN A 99 13.22 -4.02 31.56
N ALA A 100 13.89 -4.36 30.45
CA ALA A 100 14.81 -3.48 29.77
C ALA A 100 14.06 -2.29 29.14
N LEU A 101 12.95 -2.52 28.44
CA LEU A 101 12.12 -1.47 27.86
C LEU A 101 11.59 -0.50 28.94
N LEU A 102 11.17 -1.02 30.09
CA LEU A 102 10.74 -0.19 31.23
C LEU A 102 11.86 0.72 31.74
N ARG A 103 13.08 0.19 31.89
CA ARG A 103 14.25 0.98 32.30
C ARG A 103 14.61 2.04 31.26
N ILE A 104 14.55 1.69 29.98
CA ILE A 104 14.82 2.63 28.88
C ILE A 104 13.77 3.74 28.88
N LEU A 105 12.49 3.41 29.06
CA LEU A 105 11.39 4.38 29.08
C LEU A 105 11.56 5.38 30.23
N LEU A 106 11.77 4.89 31.45
CA LEU A 106 11.98 5.76 32.62
C LEU A 106 13.17 6.70 32.42
N ARG A 107 14.29 6.18 31.88
CA ARG A 107 15.48 6.98 31.60
C ARG A 107 15.28 7.97 30.44
N SER A 108 14.46 7.61 29.46
CA SER A 108 14.13 8.43 28.30
C SER A 108 13.20 9.60 28.68
N VAL A 109 12.28 9.37 29.62
CA VAL A 109 11.44 10.42 30.24
C VAL A 109 12.29 11.37 31.09
N GLU A 110 13.18 10.84 31.93
CA GLU A 110 14.07 11.63 32.79
C GLU A 110 15.02 12.52 31.96
N ARG A 111 15.60 11.99 30.88
CA ARG A 111 16.47 12.77 29.96
C ARG A 111 15.76 13.97 29.33
N ARG A 112 14.44 13.93 29.16
CA ARG A 112 13.63 15.03 28.63
C ARG A 112 13.11 15.98 29.72
N GLY A 113 13.58 15.84 30.96
CA GLY A 113 13.18 16.69 32.08
C GLY A 113 11.73 16.49 32.52
N LYS A 114 11.11 15.36 32.18
CA LYS A 114 9.75 15.00 32.60
C LYS A 114 9.80 13.92 33.67
N THR A 115 8.67 13.68 34.31
CA THR A 115 8.47 12.60 35.28
C THR A 115 7.30 11.72 34.84
N THR A 116 7.24 10.47 35.28
CA THR A 116 6.07 9.61 35.08
C THR A 116 6.01 8.59 36.21
N THR A 117 4.83 8.10 36.55
CA THR A 117 4.69 7.07 37.58
C THR A 117 5.19 5.72 37.06
N PHE A 118 5.67 4.88 37.97
CA PHE A 118 6.09 3.52 37.64
C PHE A 118 4.94 2.69 37.06
N ASP A 119 3.71 2.90 37.55
CA ASP A 119 2.54 2.17 37.06
C ASP A 119 2.20 2.57 35.62
N THR A 120 2.18 3.87 35.31
CA THR A 120 2.03 4.37 33.94
C THR A 120 3.08 3.78 33.01
N ALA A 121 4.36 3.88 33.37
CA ALA A 121 5.46 3.34 32.57
C ALA A 121 5.31 1.83 32.31
N LYS A 122 4.93 1.07 33.33
CA LYS A 122 4.70 -0.37 33.24
C LYS A 122 3.51 -0.70 32.33
N GLN A 123 2.43 0.07 32.40
CA GLN A 123 1.28 -0.09 31.53
C GLN A 123 1.64 0.19 30.07
N VAL A 124 2.37 1.28 29.79
CA VAL A 124 2.84 1.61 28.42
C VAL A 124 3.71 0.49 27.85
N VAL A 125 4.63 -0.07 28.64
CA VAL A 125 5.46 -1.20 28.18
C VAL A 125 4.60 -2.42 27.86
N ARG A 126 3.72 -2.81 28.78
CA ARG A 126 2.92 -4.05 28.63
C ARG A 126 1.85 -3.95 27.56
N ARG A 127 1.32 -2.75 27.33
CA ARG A 127 0.19 -2.54 26.43
C ARG A 127 0.63 -2.07 25.05
N ASP A 128 1.61 -1.19 24.96
CA ASP A 128 1.98 -0.52 23.70
C ASP A 128 3.29 -1.07 23.15
N LEU A 129 4.35 -1.16 23.97
CA LEU A 129 5.64 -1.65 23.48
C LEU A 129 5.64 -3.16 23.27
N ALA A 130 5.01 -3.95 24.15
CA ALA A 130 4.82 -5.39 23.96
C ALA A 130 4.04 -5.69 22.67
N LYS A 131 3.10 -4.82 22.32
CA LYS A 131 2.35 -4.85 21.07
C LYS A 131 3.19 -4.44 19.87
N ALA A 132 3.99 -3.39 19.99
CA ALA A 132 4.92 -2.97 18.95
C ALA A 132 5.99 -4.03 18.65
N ARG A 133 6.39 -4.85 19.63
CA ARG A 133 7.30 -6.00 19.45
C ARG A 133 6.76 -7.09 18.51
N LEU A 134 5.44 -7.14 18.31
CA LEU A 134 4.83 -8.10 17.37
C LEU A 134 4.97 -7.67 15.91
N ARG A 135 5.28 -6.38 15.65
CA ARG A 135 5.43 -5.83 14.30
C ARG A 135 6.80 -6.21 13.72
N PRO A 136 6.92 -6.34 12.39
CA PRO A 136 8.22 -6.53 11.76
C PRO A 136 9.07 -5.27 12.02
N ASN A 137 10.38 -5.45 12.23
CA ASN A 137 11.33 -4.36 12.47
C ASN A 137 11.01 -3.50 13.71
N PHE A 138 10.65 -4.13 14.83
CA PHE A 138 10.50 -3.40 16.10
C PHE A 138 11.77 -2.60 16.44
N GLY A 139 11.64 -1.27 16.50
CA GLY A 139 12.77 -0.35 16.68
C GLY A 139 13.42 -0.36 18.07
N ASN A 140 13.08 -1.29 18.96
CA ASN A 140 13.65 -1.42 20.30
C ASN A 140 13.65 -0.09 21.08
N ALA A 141 14.82 0.43 21.45
CA ALA A 141 14.94 1.71 22.15
C ALA A 141 14.38 2.89 21.34
N GLY A 142 14.45 2.83 20.00
CA GLY A 142 13.84 3.83 19.12
C GLY A 142 12.31 3.85 19.24
N ALA A 143 11.67 2.69 19.42
CA ALA A 143 10.23 2.62 19.67
C ALA A 143 9.85 3.28 21.00
N VAL A 144 10.68 3.10 22.04
CA VAL A 144 10.52 3.78 23.34
C VAL A 144 10.68 5.29 23.17
N ASP A 145 11.74 5.72 22.47
CA ASP A 145 12.00 7.14 22.26
C ASP A 145 10.89 7.82 21.46
N ASN A 146 10.34 7.17 20.44
CA ASN A 146 9.17 7.64 19.69
C ASN A 146 7.93 7.75 20.59
N ALA A 147 7.66 6.75 21.42
CA ALA A 147 6.53 6.76 22.35
C ALA A 147 6.65 7.92 23.36
N VAL A 148 7.84 8.13 23.92
CA VAL A 148 8.10 9.23 24.86
C VAL A 148 8.04 10.58 24.15
N SER A 149 8.62 10.73 22.96
CA SER A 149 8.55 11.98 22.18
C SER A 149 7.10 12.36 21.87
N ALA A 150 6.28 11.41 21.41
CA ALA A 150 4.86 11.64 21.17
C ALA A 150 4.10 12.02 22.45
N ALA A 151 4.45 11.39 23.59
CA ALA A 151 3.86 11.73 24.87
C ALA A 151 4.22 13.13 25.36
N VAL A 152 5.47 13.55 25.17
CA VAL A 152 5.91 14.91 25.51
C VAL A 152 5.16 15.95 24.68
N ALA A 153 5.07 15.77 23.36
CA ALA A 153 4.33 16.69 22.49
C ALA A 153 2.85 16.82 22.89
N ARG A 154 2.20 15.70 23.24
CA ARG A 154 0.79 15.71 23.70
C ARG A 154 0.63 16.36 25.08
N ALA A 155 1.55 16.09 26.00
CA ALA A 155 1.55 16.75 27.30
C ALA A 155 1.73 18.27 27.16
N GLU A 156 2.57 18.72 26.22
CA GLU A 156 2.77 20.14 25.93
C GLU A 156 1.53 20.78 25.32
N ALA A 157 0.88 20.13 24.35
CA ALA A 157 -0.38 20.60 23.79
C ALA A 157 -1.48 20.70 24.86
N ARG A 158 -1.57 19.72 25.77
CA ARG A 158 -2.52 19.71 26.90
C ARG A 158 -2.28 20.87 27.88
N VAL A 159 -1.04 21.33 28.01
CA VAL A 159 -0.63 22.37 28.95
C VAL A 159 -0.58 23.76 28.29
N ALA A 160 -0.65 23.85 26.96
CA ALA A 160 -0.55 25.10 26.21
C ALA A 160 -1.62 26.14 26.61
N ASP A 161 -2.85 25.68 26.88
CA ASP A 161 -3.98 26.53 27.25
C ASP A 161 -3.97 26.97 28.73
N LEU A 162 -3.04 26.46 29.55
CA LEU A 162 -2.97 26.78 30.98
C LEU A 162 -2.17 28.07 31.27
N PRO A 163 -2.49 28.78 32.37
CA PRO A 163 -1.71 29.90 32.85
C PRO A 163 -0.23 29.52 33.09
N PRO A 164 0.75 30.41 32.83
CA PRO A 164 2.19 30.10 32.95
C PRO A 164 2.62 29.48 34.29
N ALA A 165 1.99 29.89 35.39
CA ALA A 165 2.26 29.35 36.72
C ALA A 165 1.85 27.88 36.88
N GLU A 166 0.79 27.46 36.20
CA GLU A 166 0.31 26.07 36.20
C GLU A 166 1.13 25.20 35.23
N ARG A 167 1.62 25.78 34.13
CA ARG A 167 2.52 25.07 33.19
C ARG A 167 3.83 24.64 33.83
N ALA A 168 4.42 25.48 34.66
CA ALA A 168 5.71 25.22 35.30
C ALA A 168 5.70 24.03 36.28
N VAL A 169 4.52 23.62 36.75
CA VAL A 169 4.35 22.52 37.71
C VAL A 169 3.95 21.21 37.01
N GLN A 170 3.47 21.29 35.76
CA GLN A 170 3.06 20.14 34.96
C GLN A 170 4.26 19.48 34.25
N MET A 171 5.03 18.71 35.00
CA MET A 171 6.16 17.93 34.48
C MET A 171 5.87 16.42 34.38
N GLU A 172 4.70 15.98 34.83
CA GLU A 172 4.31 14.57 34.84
C GLU A 172 3.62 14.17 33.53
N LEU A 173 4.18 13.15 32.86
CA LEU A 173 3.53 12.44 31.76
C LEU A 173 2.55 11.42 32.34
N THR A 174 1.28 11.65 32.02
CA THR A 174 0.17 10.78 32.38
C THR A 174 -0.03 9.68 31.33
N LEU A 175 -0.81 8.66 31.65
CA LEU A 175 -1.12 7.60 30.68
C LEU A 175 -1.78 8.16 29.41
N ALA A 176 -2.66 9.16 29.54
CA ALA A 176 -3.31 9.81 28.40
C ALA A 176 -2.32 10.51 27.44
N ASP A 177 -1.14 10.88 27.93
CA ASP A 177 -0.11 11.47 27.06
C ASP A 177 0.57 10.40 26.20
N PHE A 178 0.75 9.17 26.71
CA PHE A 178 1.30 8.06 25.92
C PHE A 178 0.30 7.49 24.91
N VAL A 179 -0.99 7.78 25.09
CA VAL A 179 -2.08 7.05 24.43
C VAL A 179 -3.10 8.01 23.85
N VAL A 180 -3.27 7.97 22.53
CA VAL A 180 -4.49 8.51 21.93
C VAL A 180 -5.52 7.39 22.00
N GLU A 181 -6.39 7.45 23.01
CA GLU A 181 -7.55 6.57 23.06
C GLU A 181 -8.46 6.94 21.88
N LYS A 182 -8.39 6.15 20.81
CA LYS A 182 -9.36 6.22 19.72
C LYS A 182 -10.73 5.87 20.31
N ALA A 183 -11.81 6.47 19.80
CA ALA A 183 -13.16 6.26 20.36
C ALA A 183 -13.55 4.77 20.46
N HIS A 184 -13.15 3.95 19.48
CA HIS A 184 -13.39 2.50 19.50
C HIS A 184 -12.57 1.73 20.53
N MET A 185 -11.45 2.28 21.00
CA MET A 185 -10.65 1.69 22.09
C MET A 185 -11.30 1.90 23.46
N ALA A 186 -12.04 3.00 23.63
CA ALA A 186 -12.79 3.28 24.85
C ALA A 186 -14.10 2.47 24.91
N ASP A 187 -14.78 2.34 23.78
CA ASP A 187 -16.00 1.52 23.66
C ASP A 187 -15.96 0.68 22.36
N PRO A 188 -15.70 -0.64 22.48
CA PRO A 188 -15.72 -1.55 21.34
C PRO A 188 -17.07 -1.60 20.62
N SER A 189 -18.18 -1.24 21.28
CA SER A 189 -19.51 -1.31 20.68
C SER A 189 -19.70 -0.28 19.55
N VAL A 190 -18.96 0.84 19.60
CA VAL A 190 -18.96 1.89 18.57
C VAL A 190 -18.46 1.38 17.22
N VAL A 191 -17.67 0.29 17.21
CA VAL A 191 -17.21 -0.38 15.99
C VAL A 191 -18.40 -0.91 15.17
N PHE A 192 -19.52 -1.20 15.83
CA PHE A 192 -20.73 -1.73 15.21
C PHE A 192 -21.70 -0.66 14.70
N ASP A 193 -21.43 0.61 14.98
CA ASP A 193 -22.26 1.73 14.57
C ASP A 193 -22.19 1.96 13.05
N GLY A 194 -23.36 2.15 12.45
CA GLY A 194 -23.49 2.35 10.99
C GLY A 194 -23.22 1.10 10.13
N LEU A 195 -22.97 -0.08 10.73
CA LEU A 195 -22.97 -1.35 9.99
C LEU A 195 -24.41 -1.79 9.71
N ILE A 196 -24.82 -1.67 8.45
CA ILE A 196 -26.18 -1.93 7.98
C ILE A 196 -26.24 -3.31 7.31
N GLY A 197 -27.31 -4.07 7.54
CA GLY A 197 -27.51 -5.39 6.94
C GLY A 197 -26.65 -6.53 7.53
N CYS A 198 -25.73 -6.22 8.45
CA CYS A 198 -24.77 -7.17 9.01
C CYS A 198 -25.16 -7.71 10.40
N SER A 199 -26.44 -8.01 10.66
CA SER A 199 -26.92 -8.43 11.99
C SER A 199 -26.25 -9.72 12.49
N ASN A 200 -26.03 -10.68 11.59
CA ASN A 200 -25.37 -11.95 11.92
C ASN A 200 -23.90 -11.73 12.29
N ILE A 201 -23.24 -10.83 11.57
CA ILE A 201 -21.83 -10.47 11.81
C ILE A 201 -21.71 -9.74 13.14
N LYS A 202 -22.62 -8.80 13.46
CA LYS A 202 -22.64 -8.13 14.77
C LYS A 202 -22.72 -9.13 15.91
N ARG A 203 -23.57 -10.17 15.79
CA ARG A 203 -23.67 -11.22 16.82
C ARG A 203 -22.35 -11.99 16.98
N LEU A 204 -21.74 -12.40 15.86
CA LEU A 204 -20.47 -13.12 15.87
C LEU A 204 -19.33 -12.27 16.49
N LEU A 205 -19.28 -10.98 16.17
CA LEU A 205 -18.27 -10.09 16.75
C LEU A 205 -18.48 -9.84 18.25
N VAL A 206 -19.74 -9.79 18.71
CA VAL A 206 -20.07 -9.76 20.14
C VAL A 206 -19.66 -11.07 20.84
N GLU A 207 -19.80 -12.22 20.16
CA GLU A 207 -19.31 -13.50 20.68
C GLU A 207 -17.78 -13.50 20.83
N TYR A 208 -17.03 -13.01 19.83
CA TYR A 208 -15.57 -12.85 19.96
C TYR A 208 -15.19 -11.90 21.09
N GLN A 209 -15.88 -10.77 21.22
CA GLN A 209 -15.67 -9.85 22.33
C GLN A 209 -15.81 -10.56 23.68
N ALA A 210 -16.88 -11.33 23.88
CA ALA A 210 -17.11 -12.06 25.12
C ALA A 210 -16.02 -13.11 25.40
N VAL A 211 -15.53 -13.82 24.37
CA VAL A 211 -14.44 -14.80 24.50
C VAL A 211 -13.14 -14.10 24.90
N ILE A 212 -12.78 -12.99 24.25
CA ILE A 212 -11.55 -12.25 24.53
C ILE A 212 -11.58 -11.68 25.94
N GLU A 213 -12.69 -11.09 26.35
CA GLU A 213 -12.87 -10.55 27.70
C GLU A 213 -12.75 -11.65 28.75
N ALA A 214 -13.34 -12.82 28.52
CA ALA A 214 -13.25 -13.96 29.43
C ALA A 214 -11.82 -14.52 29.54
N ALA A 215 -11.10 -14.64 28.42
CA ALA A 215 -9.70 -15.08 28.40
C ALA A 215 -8.79 -14.10 29.15
N THR A 216 -8.99 -12.80 28.89
CA THR A 216 -8.25 -11.71 29.55
C THR A 216 -8.48 -11.70 31.06
N GLN A 217 -9.74 -11.84 31.50
CA GLN A 217 -10.08 -11.95 32.93
C GLN A 217 -9.48 -13.19 33.60
N ALA A 218 -9.35 -14.29 32.85
CA ALA A 218 -8.70 -15.52 33.31
C ALA A 218 -7.16 -15.47 33.28
N GLY A 219 -6.57 -14.38 32.75
CA GLY A 219 -5.12 -14.26 32.57
C GLY A 219 -4.55 -15.24 31.55
N ARG A 220 -5.38 -15.74 30.62
CA ARG A 220 -4.96 -16.58 29.48
C ARG A 220 -4.79 -15.69 28.26
N ASP A 221 -3.95 -16.12 27.32
CA ASP A 221 -3.82 -15.44 26.04
C ASP A 221 -5.12 -15.65 25.23
N PRO A 222 -5.87 -14.59 24.87
CA PRO A 222 -7.05 -14.72 24.02
C PRO A 222 -6.76 -15.42 22.68
N MET A 223 -5.50 -15.39 22.23
CA MET A 223 -5.05 -16.02 20.99
C MET A 223 -5.03 -17.56 21.05
N ASP A 224 -4.96 -18.15 22.24
CA ASP A 224 -4.99 -19.61 22.40
C ASP A 224 -6.40 -20.17 22.18
N ASP A 225 -7.43 -19.38 22.50
CA ASP A 225 -8.84 -19.76 22.42
C ASP A 225 -9.49 -19.31 21.09
N LEU A 226 -8.83 -18.44 20.29
CA LEU A 226 -9.37 -17.88 19.04
C LEU A 226 -8.47 -18.15 17.83
N ALA A 227 -9.04 -18.79 16.81
CA ALA A 227 -8.39 -18.89 15.52
C ALA A 227 -8.73 -17.65 14.66
N LEU A 228 -7.71 -16.85 14.34
CA LEU A 228 -7.83 -15.55 13.67
C LEU A 228 -7.79 -15.61 12.13
N THR A 229 -8.31 -16.68 11.52
CA THR A 229 -8.30 -16.87 10.06
C THR A 229 -9.72 -17.01 9.52
N PHE A 230 -10.23 -15.97 8.88
CA PHE A 230 -11.61 -15.88 8.43
C PHE A 230 -11.75 -16.04 6.91
N CYS A 231 -12.89 -16.55 6.46
CA CYS A 231 -13.31 -16.50 5.07
C CYS A 231 -14.54 -15.61 4.93
N PHE A 232 -14.47 -14.55 4.14
CA PHE A 232 -15.57 -13.65 3.86
C PHE A 232 -16.14 -13.97 2.49
N GLN A 233 -17.42 -14.34 2.45
CA GLN A 233 -18.07 -14.69 1.21
C GLN A 233 -19.35 -13.90 0.96
N GLY A 234 -19.48 -13.31 -0.24
CA GLY A 234 -20.69 -12.61 -0.65
C GLY A 234 -20.49 -11.76 -1.91
N SER A 235 -21.58 -11.22 -2.44
CA SER A 235 -21.58 -10.39 -3.65
C SER A 235 -20.75 -9.10 -3.50
N PRO A 236 -20.41 -8.39 -4.59
CA PRO A 236 -19.72 -7.11 -4.52
C PRO A 236 -20.55 -6.07 -3.76
N GLY A 237 -19.88 -5.15 -3.07
CA GLY A 237 -20.54 -4.05 -2.37
C GLY A 237 -21.34 -4.43 -1.11
N THR A 238 -21.27 -5.69 -0.65
CA THR A 238 -21.90 -6.14 0.62
C THR A 238 -21.16 -5.69 1.89
N GLY A 239 -20.04 -4.98 1.75
CA GLY A 239 -19.30 -4.40 2.87
C GLY A 239 -18.18 -5.26 3.46
N LYS A 240 -17.69 -6.30 2.74
CA LYS A 240 -16.57 -7.16 3.18
C LYS A 240 -15.35 -6.38 3.69
N THR A 241 -14.82 -5.46 2.88
CA THR A 241 -13.66 -4.63 3.26
C THR A 241 -13.98 -3.68 4.42
N THR A 242 -15.22 -3.17 4.49
CA THR A 242 -15.67 -2.33 5.60
C THR A 242 -15.68 -3.12 6.91
N VAL A 243 -16.24 -4.34 6.91
CA VAL A 243 -16.23 -5.21 8.08
C VAL A 243 -14.81 -5.63 8.47
N ALA A 244 -13.90 -5.87 7.51
CA ALA A 244 -12.50 -6.16 7.82
C ALA A 244 -11.83 -5.00 8.60
N ARG A 245 -12.06 -3.76 8.17
CA ARG A 245 -11.60 -2.56 8.92
C ARG A 245 -12.21 -2.47 10.32
N ARG A 246 -13.50 -2.76 10.45
CA ARG A 246 -14.17 -2.82 11.76
C ARG A 246 -13.60 -3.92 12.65
N MET A 247 -13.31 -5.10 12.10
CA MET A 247 -12.64 -6.17 12.86
C MET A 247 -11.24 -5.76 13.33
N GLY A 248 -10.46 -5.05 12.52
CA GLY A 248 -9.19 -4.45 12.94
C GLY A 248 -9.38 -3.52 14.15
N MET A 249 -10.35 -2.61 14.08
CA MET A 249 -10.69 -1.71 15.19
C MET A 249 -11.11 -2.46 16.45
N LEU A 250 -11.95 -3.50 16.31
CA LEU A 250 -12.41 -4.32 17.43
C LEU A 250 -11.24 -5.05 18.10
N PHE A 251 -10.40 -5.72 17.32
CA PHE A 251 -9.27 -6.46 17.86
C PHE A 251 -8.17 -5.54 18.43
N GLU A 252 -7.99 -4.34 17.89
CA GLU A 252 -7.14 -3.30 18.49
C GLU A 252 -7.69 -2.86 19.85
N ALA A 253 -8.99 -2.57 19.92
CA ALA A 253 -9.68 -2.13 21.14
C ALA A 253 -9.64 -3.19 22.25
N LEU A 254 -9.87 -4.46 21.90
CA LEU A 254 -9.81 -5.58 22.82
C LEU A 254 -8.37 -6.02 23.17
N GLY A 255 -7.37 -5.37 22.58
CA GLY A 255 -5.96 -5.61 22.87
C GLY A 255 -5.36 -6.85 22.23
N VAL A 256 -6.10 -7.50 21.32
CA VAL A 256 -5.68 -8.66 20.53
C VAL A 256 -4.65 -8.24 19.46
N LEU A 257 -4.92 -7.15 18.74
CA LEU A 257 -3.97 -6.62 17.74
C LEU A 257 -3.29 -5.33 18.21
N PRO A 258 -2.03 -5.10 17.79
CA PRO A 258 -1.32 -3.84 18.01
C PRO A 258 -1.73 -2.73 17.04
N SER A 259 -2.45 -3.01 15.96
CA SER A 259 -3.00 -2.00 15.05
C SER A 259 -4.38 -2.40 14.54
N ALA A 260 -5.22 -1.41 14.28
CA ALA A 260 -6.45 -1.58 13.50
C ALA A 260 -6.23 -1.56 11.99
N ASP A 261 -4.98 -1.43 11.54
CA ASP A 261 -4.64 -1.34 10.12
C ASP A 261 -5.06 -2.61 9.36
N VAL A 262 -5.49 -2.40 8.12
CA VAL A 262 -5.84 -3.48 7.20
C VAL A 262 -4.95 -3.39 5.98
N ILE A 263 -4.07 -4.36 5.82
CA ILE A 263 -3.24 -4.54 4.64
C ILE A 263 -4.10 -5.27 3.61
N GLN A 264 -4.59 -4.54 2.63
CA GLN A 264 -5.40 -5.09 1.56
C GLN A 264 -4.50 -5.53 0.39
N VAL A 265 -4.61 -6.80 0.02
CA VAL A 265 -3.82 -7.43 -1.05
C VAL A 265 -4.76 -8.17 -1.98
N SER A 266 -4.55 -8.07 -3.29
CA SER A 266 -5.27 -8.88 -4.28
C SER A 266 -4.58 -10.23 -4.51
N ALA A 267 -5.34 -11.25 -4.89
CA ALA A 267 -4.76 -12.55 -5.25
C ALA A 267 -3.67 -12.47 -6.34
N SER A 268 -3.75 -11.49 -7.25
CA SER A 268 -2.74 -11.27 -8.30
C SER A 268 -1.39 -10.85 -7.78
N GLU A 269 -1.33 -10.20 -6.61
CA GLU A 269 -0.07 -9.74 -6.02
C GLU A 269 0.81 -10.89 -5.54
N PHE A 270 0.24 -12.07 -5.30
CA PHE A 270 1.02 -13.27 -5.00
C PHE A 270 1.77 -13.80 -6.25
N SER A 271 1.38 -13.40 -7.46
CA SER A 271 2.08 -13.77 -8.68
C SER A 271 3.37 -12.96 -8.86
N THR A 272 4.44 -13.64 -9.28
CA THR A 272 5.74 -13.02 -9.60
C THR A 272 6.19 -13.25 -11.04
N GLY A 273 5.41 -13.95 -11.88
CA GLY A 273 5.80 -14.27 -13.27
C GLY A 273 6.99 -15.24 -13.42
N PHE A 274 7.84 -15.38 -12.41
CA PHE A 274 9.02 -16.25 -12.38
C PHE A 274 8.90 -17.37 -11.32
N VAL A 275 9.29 -18.59 -11.70
CA VAL A 275 9.27 -19.80 -10.85
C VAL A 275 10.19 -19.62 -9.63
N GLY A 276 9.69 -19.93 -8.43
CA GLY A 276 10.47 -19.94 -7.17
C GLY A 276 10.61 -18.59 -6.44
N GLN A 277 9.95 -17.54 -6.94
CA GLN A 277 9.87 -16.23 -6.24
C GLN A 277 8.53 -16.03 -5.50
N THR A 278 7.51 -16.83 -5.82
CA THR A 278 6.16 -16.73 -5.24
C THR A 278 6.16 -16.99 -3.73
N ALA A 279 6.91 -18.00 -3.25
CA ALA A 279 7.03 -18.25 -1.82
C ALA A 279 7.65 -17.06 -1.06
N ALA A 280 8.71 -16.44 -1.60
CA ALA A 280 9.36 -15.29 -0.96
C ALA A 280 8.42 -14.08 -0.86
N LYS A 281 7.72 -13.76 -1.96
CA LYS A 281 6.75 -12.66 -1.98
C LYS A 281 5.57 -12.91 -1.04
N THR A 282 5.10 -14.16 -0.96
CA THR A 282 4.06 -14.56 -0.01
C THR A 282 4.50 -14.29 1.43
N ARG A 283 5.75 -14.64 1.80
CA ARG A 283 6.30 -14.31 3.11
C ARG A 283 6.38 -12.80 3.35
N ASP A 284 6.85 -12.03 2.38
CA ASP A 284 6.96 -10.57 2.51
C ASP A 284 5.59 -9.92 2.76
N ILE A 285 4.54 -10.40 2.08
CA ILE A 285 3.15 -9.95 2.31
C ILE A 285 2.71 -10.27 3.75
N PHE A 286 2.93 -11.50 4.23
CA PHE A 286 2.57 -11.89 5.59
C PHE A 286 3.37 -11.10 6.64
N ASP A 287 4.66 -10.92 6.42
CA ASP A 287 5.54 -10.17 7.29
C ASP A 287 5.07 -8.71 7.40
N SER A 288 4.65 -8.09 6.29
CA SER A 288 4.12 -6.72 6.26
C SER A 288 2.83 -6.54 7.09
N ALA A 289 2.05 -7.61 7.27
CA ALA A 289 0.77 -7.57 7.95
C ALA A 289 0.80 -8.12 9.39
N ARG A 290 1.99 -8.50 9.91
CA ARG A 290 2.15 -8.93 11.31
C ARG A 290 1.67 -7.83 12.27
N GLY A 291 0.82 -8.21 13.23
CA GLY A 291 0.19 -7.28 14.17
C GLY A 291 -0.99 -6.49 13.59
N ALA A 292 -1.46 -6.82 12.40
CA ALA A 292 -2.56 -6.14 11.74
C ALA A 292 -3.51 -7.15 11.08
N VAL A 293 -4.47 -6.66 10.30
CA VAL A 293 -5.36 -7.49 9.51
C VAL A 293 -4.79 -7.62 8.09
N LEU A 294 -4.53 -8.83 7.62
CA LEU A 294 -4.26 -9.14 6.21
C LEU A 294 -5.58 -9.49 5.51
N PHE A 295 -6.01 -8.64 4.58
CA PHE A 295 -7.21 -8.84 3.79
C PHE A 295 -6.85 -9.23 2.36
N ILE A 296 -7.06 -10.50 2.00
CA ILE A 296 -6.79 -11.05 0.67
C ILE A 296 -8.08 -11.01 -0.14
N ASP A 297 -8.20 -10.03 -1.04
CA ASP A 297 -9.36 -9.88 -1.92
C ASP A 297 -9.28 -10.80 -3.14
N GLU A 298 -10.45 -11.24 -3.59
CA GLU A 298 -10.63 -12.23 -4.66
C GLU A 298 -9.75 -13.48 -4.47
N ALA A 299 -9.64 -13.96 -3.23
CA ALA A 299 -8.76 -15.06 -2.83
C ALA A 299 -8.98 -16.35 -3.64
N TYR A 300 -10.18 -16.57 -4.16
CA TYR A 300 -10.48 -17.70 -5.05
C TYR A 300 -9.62 -17.74 -6.32
N ARG A 301 -9.02 -16.61 -6.75
CA ARG A 301 -8.08 -16.54 -7.88
C ARG A 301 -6.70 -17.11 -7.55
N LEU A 302 -6.37 -17.30 -6.27
CA LEU A 302 -5.19 -18.08 -5.86
C LEU A 302 -5.32 -19.56 -6.22
N TYR A 303 -6.50 -20.00 -6.64
CA TYR A 303 -6.70 -21.34 -7.15
C TYR A 303 -6.96 -21.35 -8.65
N ASP A 304 -6.19 -22.19 -9.34
CA ASP A 304 -6.47 -22.61 -10.70
C ASP A 304 -6.86 -24.11 -10.71
N PRO A 305 -8.13 -24.45 -11.03
CA PRO A 305 -8.59 -25.84 -11.12
C PRO A 305 -7.91 -26.66 -12.21
N LEU A 306 -7.23 -26.02 -13.16
CA LEU A 306 -6.49 -26.70 -14.21
C LEU A 306 -5.05 -27.03 -13.80
N GLY A 307 -4.59 -26.58 -12.63
CA GLY A 307 -3.26 -26.84 -12.10
C GLY A 307 -2.13 -26.27 -12.95
N ARG A 308 -2.39 -25.19 -13.70
CA ARG A 308 -1.45 -24.61 -14.68
C ARG A 308 -0.71 -23.38 -14.14
N SER A 309 -0.95 -22.96 -12.90
CA SER A 309 -0.52 -21.65 -12.38
C SER A 309 0.44 -21.73 -11.20
N TYR A 310 1.28 -20.70 -11.09
CA TYR A 310 2.18 -20.39 -9.99
C TYR A 310 1.46 -20.20 -8.64
N MET A 311 0.14 -20.07 -8.65
CA MET A 311 -0.66 -19.73 -7.47
C MET A 311 -0.78 -20.90 -6.48
N GLN A 312 -0.57 -22.15 -6.91
CA GLN A 312 -0.56 -23.28 -5.99
C GLN A 312 0.63 -23.22 -5.01
N GLU A 313 1.79 -22.73 -5.45
CA GLU A 313 2.95 -22.47 -4.59
C GLU A 313 2.61 -21.41 -3.52
N ALA A 314 1.88 -20.35 -3.91
CA ALA A 314 1.41 -19.34 -2.97
C ALA A 314 0.46 -19.94 -1.92
N VAL A 315 -0.48 -20.79 -2.32
CA VAL A 315 -1.43 -21.44 -1.38
C VAL A 315 -0.70 -22.35 -0.39
N ASP A 316 0.25 -23.16 -0.87
CA ASP A 316 1.02 -24.06 -0.01
C ASP A 316 1.91 -23.30 0.98
N GLU A 317 2.51 -22.19 0.53
CA GLU A 317 3.28 -21.29 1.40
C GLU A 317 2.36 -20.59 2.42
N ILE A 318 1.18 -20.10 2.01
CA ILE A 318 0.17 -19.53 2.93
C ILE A 318 -0.20 -20.56 4.02
N VAL A 319 -0.46 -21.80 3.64
CA VAL A 319 -0.82 -22.87 4.59
C VAL A 319 0.33 -23.16 5.56
N THR A 320 1.57 -23.08 5.07
CA THR A 320 2.79 -23.23 5.88
C THR A 320 2.92 -22.08 6.89
N LEU A 321 2.83 -20.82 6.42
CA LEU A 321 2.89 -19.63 7.27
C LEU A 321 1.81 -19.63 8.34
N LEU A 322 0.58 -20.01 8.01
CA LEU A 322 -0.51 -20.13 8.99
C LEU A 322 -0.23 -21.17 10.10
N THR A 323 0.75 -22.07 9.93
CA THR A 323 1.19 -22.98 11.00
C THR A 323 2.41 -22.53 11.79
N GLU A 324 3.18 -21.57 11.29
CA GLU A 324 4.38 -21.10 11.95
C GLU A 324 4.03 -20.27 13.20
N GLU A 325 4.74 -20.49 14.32
CA GLU A 325 4.57 -19.69 15.55
C GLU A 325 4.89 -18.21 15.36
N GLU A 326 5.60 -17.84 14.29
CA GLU A 326 5.89 -16.45 13.95
C GLU A 326 4.68 -15.69 13.41
N VAL A 327 3.69 -16.39 12.87
CA VAL A 327 2.51 -15.82 12.21
C VAL A 327 1.23 -16.19 12.96
N ARG A 328 1.14 -17.44 13.43
CA ARG A 328 -0.04 -17.97 14.12
C ARG A 328 -0.36 -17.14 15.37
N GLY A 329 -1.58 -16.61 15.42
CA GLY A 329 -2.07 -15.81 16.55
C GLY A 329 -1.45 -14.41 16.65
N LYS A 330 -0.67 -13.97 15.65
CA LYS A 330 -0.01 -12.63 15.65
C LYS A 330 -0.60 -11.66 14.63
N MET A 331 -1.59 -12.11 13.86
CA MET A 331 -2.31 -11.32 12.87
C MET A 331 -3.68 -11.93 12.60
N VAL A 332 -4.56 -11.14 12.01
CA VAL A 332 -5.85 -11.63 11.51
C VAL A 332 -5.75 -11.80 10.00
N VAL A 333 -6.05 -12.99 9.49
CA VAL A 333 -6.05 -13.27 8.04
C VAL A 333 -7.49 -13.40 7.56
N ILE A 334 -7.86 -12.66 6.51
CA ILE A 334 -9.20 -12.67 5.94
C ILE A 334 -9.09 -12.99 4.45
N PHE A 335 -9.64 -14.12 4.03
CA PHE A 335 -9.80 -14.46 2.61
C PHE A 335 -11.17 -14.00 2.13
N ALA A 336 -11.23 -13.11 1.15
CA ALA A 336 -12.48 -12.55 0.65
C ALA A 336 -12.78 -12.97 -0.80
N GLY A 337 -14.05 -13.20 -1.10
CA GLY A 337 -14.49 -13.49 -2.48
C GLY A 337 -15.98 -13.73 -2.63
N TYR A 338 -16.38 -14.26 -3.80
CA TYR A 338 -17.76 -14.62 -4.10
C TYR A 338 -18.12 -15.99 -3.52
N SER A 339 -19.34 -16.15 -3.01
CA SER A 339 -19.74 -17.35 -2.25
C SER A 339 -19.55 -18.67 -2.98
N GLY A 340 -19.94 -18.76 -4.26
CA GLY A 340 -19.74 -19.98 -5.05
C GLY A 340 -18.27 -20.33 -5.24
N GLN A 341 -17.45 -19.33 -5.59
CA GLN A 341 -16.02 -19.51 -5.89
C GLN A 341 -15.19 -19.77 -4.63
N MET A 342 -15.49 -19.11 -3.51
CA MET A 342 -14.84 -19.35 -2.22
C MET A 342 -15.18 -20.73 -1.65
N SER A 343 -16.45 -21.14 -1.75
CA SER A 343 -16.86 -22.49 -1.35
C SER A 343 -16.16 -23.55 -2.19
N ASP A 344 -16.04 -23.33 -3.50
CA ASP A 344 -15.28 -24.23 -4.37
C ASP A 344 -13.78 -24.24 -4.02
N MET A 345 -13.19 -23.07 -3.76
CA MET A 345 -11.80 -22.95 -3.34
C MET A 345 -11.54 -23.73 -2.04
N LEU A 346 -12.32 -23.49 -0.99
CA LEU A 346 -12.09 -24.16 0.30
C LEU A 346 -12.37 -25.67 0.24
N ASN A 347 -13.37 -26.10 -0.51
CA ASN A 347 -13.75 -27.52 -0.55
C ASN A 347 -12.89 -28.37 -1.48
N LYS A 348 -12.46 -27.83 -2.63
CA LYS A 348 -11.82 -28.60 -3.70
C LYS A 348 -10.29 -28.45 -3.75
N VAL A 349 -9.73 -27.38 -3.19
CA VAL A 349 -8.35 -26.96 -3.49
C VAL A 349 -7.35 -27.49 -2.50
N ASN A 350 -7.56 -27.20 -1.23
CA ASN A 350 -6.60 -27.56 -0.20
C ASN A 350 -7.35 -27.78 1.12
N PRO A 351 -7.58 -29.04 1.51
CA PRO A 351 -8.13 -29.39 2.82
C PRO A 351 -7.36 -28.74 3.97
N GLY A 352 -6.05 -28.50 3.77
CA GLY A 352 -5.19 -27.79 4.71
C GLY A 352 -5.64 -26.36 4.96
N LEU A 353 -6.03 -25.60 3.92
CA LEU A 353 -6.54 -24.24 4.10
C LEU A 353 -7.90 -24.25 4.79
N LYS A 354 -8.83 -25.13 4.35
CA LYS A 354 -10.15 -25.26 4.97
C LYS A 354 -10.09 -25.61 6.46
N SER A 355 -9.15 -26.47 6.86
CA SER A 355 -8.97 -26.83 8.27
C SER A 355 -8.46 -25.69 9.16
N ARG A 356 -7.87 -24.65 8.55
CA ARG A 356 -7.25 -23.52 9.26
C ARG A 356 -8.12 -22.27 9.24
N VAL A 357 -9.08 -22.18 8.32
CA VAL A 357 -10.15 -21.17 8.36
C VAL A 357 -11.05 -21.50 9.55
N SER A 358 -11.09 -20.60 10.53
CA SER A 358 -11.89 -20.74 11.74
C SER A 358 -13.38 -20.59 11.43
N ASP A 359 -13.72 -19.49 10.76
CA ASP A 359 -15.10 -19.13 10.49
C ASP A 359 -15.29 -18.63 9.06
N VAL A 360 -16.39 -19.09 8.47
CA VAL A 360 -16.87 -18.62 7.17
C VAL A 360 -18.02 -17.64 7.43
N ILE A 361 -17.80 -16.38 7.10
CA ILE A 361 -18.75 -15.29 7.31
C ILE A 361 -19.48 -15.00 6.00
N ASP A 362 -20.79 -15.19 6.02
CA ASP A 362 -21.70 -14.89 4.91
C ASP A 362 -22.12 -13.41 4.92
N PHE A 363 -21.94 -12.77 3.77
CA PHE A 363 -22.37 -11.41 3.47
C PHE A 363 -23.53 -11.45 2.47
N PRO A 364 -24.78 -11.52 2.96
CA PRO A 364 -25.94 -11.55 2.09
C PRO A 364 -26.12 -10.22 1.37
N ASP A 365 -26.83 -10.25 0.24
CA ASP A 365 -27.24 -9.03 -0.45
C ASP A 365 -28.13 -8.18 0.47
N PHE A 366 -28.02 -6.87 0.33
CA PHE A 366 -28.78 -5.92 1.12
C PHE A 366 -30.27 -6.02 0.79
N THR A 367 -31.09 -6.08 1.84
CA THR A 367 -32.53 -5.93 1.68
C THR A 367 -32.85 -4.52 1.18
N PRO A 368 -33.99 -4.29 0.51
CA PRO A 368 -34.41 -2.94 0.12
C PRO A 368 -34.43 -1.97 1.30
N MET A 369 -34.84 -2.45 2.48
CA MET A 369 -34.84 -1.68 3.72
C MET A 369 -33.43 -1.32 4.19
N ALA A 370 -32.49 -2.28 4.21
CA ALA A 370 -31.09 -2.03 4.53
C ALA A 370 -30.43 -1.06 3.53
N SER A 371 -30.80 -1.17 2.25
CA SER A 371 -30.30 -0.28 1.20
C SER A 371 -30.84 1.15 1.34
N ALA A 372 -32.09 1.30 1.80
CA ALA A 372 -32.70 2.59 2.11
C ALA A 372 -32.09 3.24 3.35
N GLU A 373 -31.78 2.46 4.39
CA GLU A 373 -31.02 2.93 5.56
C GLU A 373 -29.64 3.45 5.15
N LEU A 374 -28.92 2.70 4.31
CA LEU A 374 -27.61 3.12 3.81
C LEU A 374 -27.72 4.40 2.99
N ALA A 375 -28.70 4.49 2.09
CA ALA A 375 -28.92 5.68 1.28
C ALA A 375 -29.21 6.91 2.13
N THR A 376 -30.01 6.77 3.19
CA THR A 376 -30.36 7.86 4.11
C THR A 376 -29.12 8.37 4.83
N ASN A 377 -28.31 7.47 5.41
CA ASN A 377 -27.08 7.85 6.10
C ASN A 377 -26.09 8.58 5.16
N MET A 378 -25.99 8.14 3.90
CA MET A 378 -25.13 8.80 2.91
C MET A 378 -25.67 10.16 2.45
N LEU A 379 -26.99 10.35 2.42
CA LEU A 379 -27.61 11.64 2.12
C LEU A 379 -27.41 12.63 3.27
N ASP A 380 -27.56 12.18 4.52
CA ASP A 380 -27.32 13.00 5.72
C ASP A 380 -25.87 13.46 5.80
N GLN A 381 -24.90 12.59 5.50
CA GLN A 381 -23.48 12.96 5.39
C GLN A 381 -23.22 14.04 4.33
N LYS A 382 -24.03 14.05 3.26
CA LYS A 382 -23.98 15.08 2.20
C LYS A 382 -24.85 16.30 2.49
N LEU A 383 -25.45 16.37 3.69
CA LEU A 383 -26.35 17.44 4.13
C LEU A 383 -27.57 17.64 3.22
N LEU A 384 -28.00 16.58 2.53
CA LEU A 384 -29.17 16.58 1.65
C LEU A 384 -30.39 16.11 2.42
N LYS A 385 -31.45 16.92 2.46
CA LYS A 385 -32.67 16.62 3.22
C LYS A 385 -33.78 16.10 2.32
N LEU A 386 -34.47 15.05 2.75
CA LEU A 386 -35.67 14.58 2.06
C LEU A 386 -36.78 15.64 2.14
N SER A 387 -37.56 15.76 1.07
CA SER A 387 -38.71 16.68 1.07
C SER A 387 -39.77 16.21 2.06
N PRO A 388 -40.49 17.12 2.76
CA PRO A 388 -41.54 16.76 3.72
C PRO A 388 -42.76 16.08 3.08
N SER A 389 -42.85 16.03 1.74
CA SER A 389 -43.86 15.25 1.01
C SER A 389 -43.50 13.76 0.88
N LEU A 390 -42.25 13.39 1.15
CA LEU A 390 -41.76 12.01 1.22
C LEU A 390 -41.78 11.48 2.66
N ASP A 391 -41.87 12.36 3.66
CA ASP A 391 -42.12 11.98 5.05
C ASP A 391 -43.64 11.77 5.26
N PRO A 392 -44.08 10.66 5.88
CA PRO A 392 -45.47 10.57 6.33
C PRO A 392 -45.75 11.69 7.34
N PRO A 393 -46.94 12.33 7.33
CA PRO A 393 -47.25 13.41 8.27
C PRO A 393 -47.06 12.91 9.70
N SER A 394 -46.22 13.61 10.46
CA SER A 394 -45.95 13.33 11.87
C SER A 394 -47.26 13.36 12.66
N LEU A 395 -47.78 12.19 13.01
CA LEU A 395 -48.76 12.06 14.09
C LEU A 395 -48.00 12.27 15.40
N ASP A 396 -48.44 13.25 16.19
CA ASP A 396 -48.01 13.49 17.56
C ASP A 396 -48.13 12.21 18.39
N LEU A 397 -47.05 11.44 18.50
CA LEU A 397 -46.91 10.34 19.44
C LEU A 397 -45.61 10.51 20.24
N PRO A 398 -45.60 10.24 21.57
CA PRO A 398 -44.43 10.49 22.40
C PRO A 398 -43.25 9.58 22.04
N THR A 399 -42.19 10.20 21.53
CA THR A 399 -40.75 9.99 21.83
C THR A 399 -40.20 8.61 22.19
N ALA A 400 -40.65 7.53 21.53
CA ALA A 400 -39.92 6.24 21.56
C ALA A 400 -40.02 5.41 20.26
N LEU A 401 -40.81 5.85 19.27
CA LEU A 401 -41.01 5.13 18.00
C LEU A 401 -40.83 6.03 16.76
N ALA A 402 -40.00 7.07 16.86
CA ALA A 402 -39.57 7.88 15.71
C ALA A 402 -38.61 7.13 14.76
N ALA A 403 -38.71 5.81 14.72
CA ALA A 403 -37.93 4.92 13.87
C ALA A 403 -38.81 4.46 12.70
N SER A 404 -38.99 5.32 11.69
CA SER A 404 -39.20 4.84 10.31
C SER A 404 -39.13 5.96 9.25
N THR A 405 -38.16 6.89 9.35
CA THR A 405 -37.77 7.72 8.18
C THR A 405 -37.21 6.83 7.05
N PHE A 406 -36.77 5.61 7.39
CA PHE A 406 -36.20 4.61 6.48
C PHE A 406 -37.18 4.08 5.41
N SER A 407 -38.50 4.20 5.62
CA SER A 407 -39.50 3.66 4.68
C SER A 407 -39.61 4.48 3.38
N SER A 408 -39.28 5.77 3.41
CA SER A 408 -39.56 6.67 2.29
C SER A 408 -38.73 6.40 1.04
N LEU A 409 -37.50 5.86 1.17
CA LEU A 409 -36.65 5.53 0.03
C LEU A 409 -36.81 4.10 -0.48
N GLU A 410 -37.46 3.23 0.30
CA GLU A 410 -37.62 1.80 0.02
C GLU A 410 -38.12 1.50 -1.40
N PRO A 411 -39.13 2.21 -1.97
CA PRO A 411 -39.62 1.91 -3.32
C PRO A 411 -38.57 2.09 -4.43
N TRP A 412 -37.72 3.11 -4.31
CA TRP A 412 -36.64 3.36 -5.28
C TRP A 412 -35.53 2.32 -5.14
N LEU A 413 -35.19 1.97 -3.90
CA LEU A 413 -34.14 1.00 -3.60
C LEU A 413 -34.58 -0.44 -3.94
N ALA A 414 -35.86 -0.76 -3.81
CA ALA A 414 -36.41 -2.04 -4.28
C ALA A 414 -36.31 -2.17 -5.81
N ARG A 415 -36.58 -1.09 -6.55
CA ARG A 415 -36.40 -1.04 -8.02
C ARG A 415 -34.93 -1.14 -8.40
N LEU A 416 -34.04 -0.52 -7.63
CA LEU A 416 -32.60 -0.60 -7.85
C LEU A 416 -32.06 -2.01 -7.56
N ALA A 417 -32.50 -2.66 -6.48
CA ALA A 417 -32.12 -4.03 -6.13
C ALA A 417 -32.63 -5.07 -7.14
N ALA A 418 -33.73 -4.78 -7.83
CA ALA A 418 -34.24 -5.61 -8.92
C ALA A 418 -33.52 -5.39 -10.27
N ALA A 419 -32.59 -4.42 -10.35
CA ALA A 419 -31.85 -4.16 -11.58
C ALA A 419 -30.84 -5.28 -11.88
N PRO A 420 -30.49 -5.51 -13.17
CA PRO A 420 -29.45 -6.47 -13.53
C PRO A 420 -28.10 -6.07 -12.92
N ALA A 421 -27.29 -7.10 -12.59
CA ALA A 421 -25.97 -6.94 -11.97
C ALA A 421 -26.01 -6.07 -10.69
N TRP A 422 -26.94 -6.34 -9.77
CA TRP A 422 -27.01 -5.69 -8.46
C TRP A 422 -25.70 -5.87 -7.68
N ALA A 423 -25.12 -4.76 -7.22
CA ALA A 423 -23.81 -4.67 -6.56
C ALA A 423 -23.92 -4.01 -5.16
N ASN A 424 -25.09 -4.15 -4.52
CA ASN A 424 -25.34 -3.76 -3.12
C ASN A 424 -24.93 -2.31 -2.83
N GLY A 425 -24.10 -2.09 -1.81
CA GLY A 425 -23.67 -0.77 -1.37
C GLY A 425 -23.00 0.07 -2.47
N ARG A 426 -22.33 -0.53 -3.46
CA ARG A 426 -21.73 0.21 -4.58
C ARG A 426 -22.80 0.88 -5.46
N ASP A 427 -23.93 0.20 -5.67
CA ASP A 427 -25.04 0.76 -6.42
C ASP A 427 -25.80 1.80 -5.61
N VAL A 428 -25.98 1.58 -4.30
CA VAL A 428 -26.57 2.58 -3.41
C VAL A 428 -25.74 3.86 -3.41
N GLU A 429 -24.42 3.74 -3.31
CA GLU A 429 -23.49 4.85 -3.40
C GLU A 429 -23.59 5.58 -4.75
N THR A 430 -23.61 4.82 -5.85
CA THR A 430 -23.77 5.37 -7.20
C THR A 430 -25.09 6.12 -7.35
N PHE A 431 -26.17 5.56 -6.80
CA PHE A 431 -27.48 6.19 -6.76
C PHE A 431 -27.47 7.50 -5.95
N VAL A 432 -26.95 7.49 -4.73
CA VAL A 432 -26.86 8.69 -3.87
C VAL A 432 -25.97 9.76 -4.50
N ARG A 433 -24.84 9.37 -5.09
CA ARG A 433 -23.98 10.29 -5.86
C ARG A 433 -24.76 10.93 -7.00
N ARG A 434 -25.58 10.16 -7.72
CA ARG A 434 -26.43 10.69 -8.79
C ARG A 434 -27.51 11.63 -8.26
N VAL A 435 -28.15 11.30 -7.13
CA VAL A 435 -29.11 12.18 -6.45
C VAL A 435 -28.46 13.52 -6.09
N ALA A 436 -27.23 13.51 -5.57
CA ALA A 436 -26.48 14.72 -5.26
C ALA A 436 -26.20 15.57 -6.51
N ILE A 437 -25.84 14.94 -7.63
CA ILE A 437 -25.64 15.62 -8.92
C ILE A 437 -26.95 16.26 -9.42
N GLU A 438 -28.07 15.54 -9.35
CA GLU A 438 -29.40 16.07 -9.73
C GLU A 438 -29.83 17.25 -8.85
N CYS A 439 -29.57 17.17 -7.53
CA CYS A 439 -29.80 18.26 -6.58
C CYS A 439 -28.96 19.50 -6.94
N ALA A 440 -27.66 19.31 -7.20
CA ALA A 440 -26.75 20.38 -7.59
C ALA A 440 -27.16 21.02 -8.93
N THR A 441 -27.57 20.22 -9.91
CA THR A 441 -28.05 20.68 -11.22
C THR A 441 -29.30 21.56 -11.08
N ARG A 442 -30.19 21.20 -10.13
CA ARG A 442 -31.40 21.96 -9.82
C ARG A 442 -31.17 23.11 -8.82
N LYS A 443 -29.95 23.28 -8.30
CA LYS A 443 -29.59 24.25 -7.25
C LYS A 443 -30.45 24.13 -5.99
N THR A 444 -30.79 22.89 -5.62
CA THR A 444 -31.61 22.58 -4.44
C THR A 444 -30.87 21.66 -3.50
N PHE A 445 -31.10 21.80 -2.19
CA PHE A 445 -30.61 20.88 -1.15
C PHE A 445 -31.70 19.89 -0.68
N THR A 446 -32.90 20.01 -1.23
CA THR A 446 -34.06 19.16 -0.94
C THR A 446 -34.19 18.05 -1.97
N VAL A 447 -34.19 16.81 -1.51
CA VAL A 447 -34.38 15.62 -2.34
C VAL A 447 -35.88 15.38 -2.53
N THR A 448 -36.37 15.53 -3.77
CA THR A 448 -37.76 15.28 -4.15
C THR A 448 -37.92 13.94 -4.89
N ALA A 449 -39.14 13.43 -5.01
CA ALA A 449 -39.43 12.21 -5.76
C ALA A 449 -38.92 12.27 -7.21
N GLU A 450 -39.03 13.44 -7.86
CA GLU A 450 -38.54 13.65 -9.22
C GLU A 450 -37.02 13.50 -9.35
N VAL A 451 -36.28 14.00 -8.35
CA VAL A 451 -34.83 13.88 -8.28
C VAL A 451 -34.42 12.42 -8.12
N LEU A 452 -35.13 11.69 -7.25
CA LEU A 452 -34.90 10.25 -7.03
C LEU A 452 -35.20 9.43 -8.29
N ASP A 453 -36.31 9.70 -8.98
CA ASP A 453 -36.66 9.02 -10.22
C ASP A 453 -35.69 9.32 -11.37
N ALA A 454 -35.26 10.58 -11.52
CA ALA A 454 -34.27 10.97 -12.52
C ALA A 454 -32.91 10.28 -12.28
N ALA A 455 -32.48 10.24 -11.01
CA ALA A 455 -31.26 9.57 -10.61
C ALA A 455 -31.34 8.06 -10.85
N LEU A 456 -32.42 7.41 -10.39
CA LEU A 456 -32.62 5.97 -10.53
C LEU A 456 -32.65 5.56 -12.01
N SER A 457 -33.39 6.30 -12.84
CA SER A 457 -33.50 6.02 -14.28
C SER A 457 -32.15 6.10 -14.98
N THR A 458 -31.30 7.05 -14.58
CA THR A 458 -29.95 7.19 -15.12
C THR A 458 -29.07 5.99 -14.72
N VAL A 459 -29.12 5.59 -13.45
CA VAL A 459 -28.33 4.44 -12.94
C VAL A 459 -28.76 3.14 -13.63
N ILE A 460 -30.06 2.86 -13.69
CA ILE A 460 -30.58 1.65 -14.34
C ILE A 460 -30.25 1.64 -15.84
N ARG A 461 -30.35 2.79 -16.54
CA ARG A 461 -30.02 2.88 -17.96
C ARG A 461 -28.55 2.58 -18.23
N ASN A 462 -27.64 3.14 -17.42
CA ASN A 462 -26.21 2.90 -17.56
C ASN A 462 -25.86 1.42 -17.33
N LYS A 463 -26.58 0.75 -16.42
CA LYS A 463 -26.46 -0.71 -16.20
C LYS A 463 -27.05 -1.54 -17.34
N GLY A 464 -28.19 -1.12 -17.88
CA GLY A 464 -28.85 -1.80 -19.01
C GLY A 464 -28.04 -1.76 -20.30
N GLY A 465 -27.26 -0.68 -20.53
CA GLY A 465 -26.34 -0.58 -21.66
C GLY A 465 -25.19 -1.60 -21.58
N LEU A 466 -24.59 -1.77 -20.39
CA LEU A 466 -23.54 -2.76 -20.15
C LEU A 466 -24.05 -4.20 -20.26
N ALA A 467 -25.28 -4.47 -19.81
CA ALA A 467 -25.91 -5.79 -19.94
C ALA A 467 -26.22 -6.16 -21.41
N GLN A 468 -26.46 -5.18 -22.30
CA GLN A 468 -26.65 -5.43 -23.74
C GLN A 468 -25.33 -5.71 -24.47
N GLU A 469 -24.21 -5.15 -24.01
CA GLU A 469 -22.88 -5.47 -24.53
C GLU A 469 -22.42 -6.87 -24.07
N GLU A 470 -22.67 -7.26 -22.82
CA GLU A 470 -22.32 -8.60 -22.31
C GLU A 470 -23.24 -9.72 -22.83
N MET A 471 -24.48 -9.41 -23.26
CA MET A 471 -25.41 -10.37 -23.87
C MET A 471 -25.36 -10.41 -25.41
N GLY A 472 -24.49 -9.60 -26.04
CA GLY A 472 -24.32 -9.50 -27.50
C GLY A 472 -23.43 -10.58 -28.13
N GLU A 473 -22.71 -11.38 -27.34
CA GLU A 473 -21.85 -12.47 -27.84
C GLU A 473 -22.51 -13.85 -27.65
N GLY A 474 -23.64 -14.05 -28.33
CA GLY A 474 -24.31 -15.33 -28.46
C GLY A 474 -24.32 -15.85 -29.90
N VAL A 475 -23.34 -16.69 -30.24
CA VAL A 475 -23.34 -17.74 -31.30
C VAL A 475 -24.21 -17.44 -32.54
N GLY A 476 -23.67 -16.69 -33.49
CA GLY A 476 -24.16 -16.60 -34.87
C GLY A 476 -23.14 -17.19 -35.84
N SER A 477 -23.54 -18.20 -36.62
CA SER A 477 -22.71 -18.89 -37.62
C SER A 477 -21.97 -17.92 -38.56
N LEU A 478 -20.64 -18.02 -38.58
CA LEU A 478 -19.80 -17.41 -39.61
C LEU A 478 -20.03 -18.12 -40.96
N PRO A 479 -20.23 -17.39 -42.08
CA PRO A 479 -20.09 -17.96 -43.41
C PRO A 479 -18.60 -18.15 -43.74
N SER A 480 -18.29 -19.23 -44.45
CA SER A 480 -16.94 -19.66 -44.83
C SER A 480 -16.15 -18.58 -45.60
N PRO A 481 -14.87 -18.34 -45.29
CA PRO A 481 -14.05 -17.48 -46.13
C PRO A 481 -13.53 -18.27 -47.34
N SER A 482 -14.00 -17.86 -48.51
CA SER A 482 -13.44 -18.18 -49.82
C SER A 482 -12.02 -17.67 -49.96
N THR A 483 -11.19 -18.52 -50.54
CA THR A 483 -9.84 -18.31 -51.06
C THR A 483 -9.71 -17.03 -51.91
N THR A 484 -8.87 -16.09 -51.48
CA THR A 484 -7.88 -15.37 -52.31
C THR A 484 -7.00 -14.44 -51.44
N PRO A 485 -5.66 -14.43 -51.62
CA PRO A 485 -4.77 -13.55 -50.87
C PRO A 485 -4.71 -12.17 -51.51
N TYR A 486 -5.05 -11.13 -50.75
CA TYR A 486 -4.80 -9.72 -51.10
C TYR A 486 -3.54 -9.26 -50.33
N MET A 487 -2.47 -8.95 -51.06
CA MET A 487 -1.28 -8.28 -50.53
C MET A 487 -1.48 -6.75 -50.55
N PRO A 488 -1.10 -6.04 -49.47
CA PRO A 488 -0.59 -4.68 -49.57
C PRO A 488 0.94 -4.68 -49.51
N ALA A 489 1.53 -3.73 -50.21
CA ALA A 489 2.96 -3.56 -50.44
C ALA A 489 3.76 -3.21 -49.17
N ALA A 490 5.03 -3.62 -49.14
CA ALA A 490 5.99 -3.32 -48.09
C ALA A 490 6.24 -1.80 -47.96
N PRO A 491 6.27 -1.23 -46.74
CA PRO A 491 6.77 0.12 -46.55
C PRO A 491 8.30 0.15 -46.66
N THR A 492 8.75 1.11 -47.44
CA THR A 492 10.14 1.49 -47.71
C THR A 492 10.89 1.83 -46.42
N ALA A 493 12.07 1.23 -46.23
CA ALA A 493 13.00 1.57 -45.16
C ALA A 493 13.47 3.02 -45.30
N GLN A 494 13.18 3.86 -44.30
CA GLN A 494 13.90 5.11 -44.07
C GLN A 494 14.92 4.86 -42.97
N ALA A 495 16.18 5.19 -43.25
CA ALA A 495 17.28 5.05 -42.31
C ALA A 495 17.09 6.00 -41.12
N ALA A 496 17.23 5.46 -39.90
CA ALA A 496 17.32 6.25 -38.69
C ALA A 496 18.56 7.17 -38.74
N PRO A 497 18.48 8.43 -38.29
CA PRO A 497 19.65 9.27 -38.14
C PRO A 497 20.55 8.70 -37.04
N SER A 498 21.81 8.43 -37.39
CA SER A 498 22.86 8.12 -36.44
C SER A 498 23.20 9.37 -35.62
N PHE A 499 22.90 9.37 -34.33
CA PHE A 499 23.47 10.35 -33.40
C PHE A 499 24.69 9.73 -32.69
N ASN A 500 25.80 10.43 -32.86
CA ASN A 500 27.12 10.11 -32.33
C ASN A 500 27.13 10.48 -30.83
N LEU A 501 27.38 9.52 -29.94
CA LEU A 501 27.70 9.80 -28.54
C LEU A 501 29.15 10.27 -28.46
N ASP A 502 29.33 11.59 -28.46
CA ASP A 502 30.47 12.24 -27.81
C ASP A 502 29.93 13.50 -27.13
N ILE A 503 29.39 13.33 -25.91
CA ILE A 503 29.21 14.45 -24.98
C ILE A 503 30.33 14.32 -23.94
N ASP A 504 31.25 15.26 -24.05
CA ASP A 504 32.45 15.45 -23.24
C ASP A 504 32.07 15.77 -21.79
N PHE A 505 32.40 14.87 -20.86
CA PHE A 505 32.17 15.00 -19.41
C PHE A 505 33.16 15.98 -18.72
N GLN A 506 33.63 17.03 -19.41
CA GLN A 506 34.63 17.95 -18.83
C GLN A 506 34.10 19.31 -18.37
N ASN A 507 32.83 19.68 -18.56
CA ASN A 507 32.34 21.01 -18.19
C ASN A 507 31.10 21.02 -17.31
N VAL A 508 31.22 20.46 -16.11
CA VAL A 508 30.55 21.04 -14.92
C VAL A 508 31.58 21.08 -13.80
N ARG A 509 32.47 22.09 -13.89
CA ARG A 509 33.29 22.49 -12.75
C ARG A 509 32.41 23.26 -11.79
N LEU A 510 32.42 22.78 -10.56
CA LEU A 510 32.11 23.54 -9.36
C LEU A 510 32.93 24.83 -9.36
N VAL A 511 32.21 25.92 -9.10
CA VAL A 511 32.58 27.17 -8.42
C VAL A 511 34.08 27.42 -8.23
N ASP A 512 34.59 28.50 -8.82
CA ASP A 512 35.81 29.17 -8.36
C ASP A 512 35.55 30.68 -8.23
N GLU A 513 35.67 31.14 -6.99
CA GLU A 513 36.42 32.32 -6.53
C GLU A 513 36.17 33.68 -7.22
N MET A 514 35.47 34.56 -6.51
CA MET A 514 35.74 36.00 -6.53
C MET A 514 36.32 36.41 -5.18
N GLU A 515 37.63 36.66 -5.14
CA GLU A 515 38.29 37.37 -4.06
C GLU A 515 37.93 38.87 -4.13
N GLY A 516 37.49 39.43 -3.00
CA GLY A 516 37.82 40.78 -2.54
C GLY A 516 36.93 41.95 -2.99
N ASP A 517 35.93 42.28 -2.17
CA ASP A 517 35.92 43.57 -1.44
C ASP A 517 34.94 43.46 -0.26
N ASP A 518 35.32 44.14 0.83
CA ASP A 518 34.84 44.01 2.21
C ASP A 518 33.33 44.24 2.45
N ASP A 519 32.88 43.66 3.58
CA ASP A 519 31.64 43.91 4.35
C ASP A 519 30.36 43.13 3.92
N ASP A 520 30.00 42.07 4.70
CA ASP A 520 28.64 41.72 5.17
C ASP A 520 28.50 40.21 5.51
N ASP A 521 29.00 39.77 6.68
CA ASP A 521 28.96 38.37 7.18
C ASP A 521 27.66 38.01 7.95
N ASP A 522 26.62 38.85 7.95
CA ASP A 522 25.38 38.61 8.72
C ASP A 522 24.16 38.17 7.86
N GLU A 523 24.27 38.08 6.52
CA GLU A 523 23.11 37.80 5.63
C GLU A 523 22.96 36.33 5.14
N GLU A 524 23.94 35.44 5.35
CA GLU A 524 23.88 34.05 4.84
C GLU A 524 23.08 33.08 5.74
N GLU A 525 22.93 33.34 7.05
CA GLU A 525 22.19 32.45 7.96
C GLU A 525 20.65 32.58 7.84
N GLU A 526 20.10 33.73 7.41
CA GLU A 526 18.64 33.92 7.26
C GLU A 526 18.06 33.22 6.01
N ASP A 527 18.89 32.94 4.98
CA ASP A 527 18.45 32.37 3.70
C ASP A 527 18.21 30.84 3.77
N ASP A 528 18.74 30.13 4.77
CA ASP A 528 18.56 28.67 4.93
C ASP A 528 17.25 28.32 5.67
N ASP A 529 16.89 29.06 6.73
CA ASP A 529 15.62 28.88 7.46
C ASP A 529 14.39 29.14 6.57
N LEU A 530 14.48 30.12 5.65
CA LEU A 530 13.45 30.40 4.66
C LEU A 530 13.30 29.29 3.62
N THR A 531 14.36 28.51 3.39
CA THR A 531 14.40 27.45 2.38
C THR A 531 13.81 26.16 2.90
N GLU A 532 14.17 25.79 4.13
CA GLU A 532 13.57 24.65 4.79
C GLU A 532 12.05 24.87 4.98
N ALA A 533 11.65 26.08 5.39
CA ALA A 533 10.24 26.46 5.48
C ALA A 533 9.51 26.42 4.12
N LEU A 534 10.20 26.74 3.03
CA LEU A 534 9.64 26.69 1.68
C LEU A 534 9.41 25.26 1.19
N GLU A 535 10.39 24.38 1.39
CA GLU A 535 10.30 22.97 1.03
C GLU A 535 9.21 22.26 1.85
N GLU A 536 9.13 22.54 3.16
CA GLU A 536 8.06 22.03 4.02
C GLU A 536 6.68 22.54 3.59
N ALA A 537 6.56 23.81 3.18
CA ALA A 537 5.29 24.37 2.72
C ALA A 537 4.81 23.71 1.42
N ILE A 538 5.72 23.36 0.50
CA ILE A 538 5.39 22.68 -0.76
C ILE A 538 4.85 21.27 -0.51
N VAL A 539 5.51 20.51 0.35
CA VAL A 539 5.07 19.16 0.74
C VAL A 539 3.74 19.23 1.48
N HIS A 540 3.57 20.18 2.41
CA HIS A 540 2.36 20.26 3.20
C HIS A 540 1.13 20.76 2.41
N LEU A 541 1.35 21.62 1.42
CA LEU A 541 0.29 22.10 0.53
C LEU A 541 -0.03 21.11 -0.61
N GLY A 542 0.69 19.98 -0.67
CA GLY A 542 0.46 18.90 -1.61
C GLY A 542 0.90 19.24 -3.04
N TYR A 543 1.83 20.18 -3.22
CA TYR A 543 2.34 20.53 -4.54
C TYR A 543 3.25 19.45 -5.15
N ASP A 544 3.65 18.46 -4.36
CA ASP A 544 4.46 17.31 -4.76
C ASP A 544 3.67 15.99 -4.87
N GLU A 545 2.37 15.97 -4.52
CA GLU A 545 1.53 14.77 -4.45
C GLU A 545 1.28 14.11 -5.81
N ASP A 546 1.00 14.92 -6.84
CA ASP A 546 0.72 14.45 -8.18
C ASP A 546 1.33 15.36 -9.26
N ASP A 547 1.37 14.84 -10.49
CA ASP A 547 1.95 15.55 -11.63
C ASP A 547 1.18 16.82 -12.01
N ASP A 548 -0.13 16.85 -11.76
CA ASP A 548 -0.93 18.04 -12.01
C ASP A 548 -0.61 19.13 -10.97
N ALA A 549 -0.33 18.76 -9.72
CA ALA A 549 0.10 19.63 -8.63
C ALA A 549 1.51 20.18 -8.90
N ARG A 550 2.45 19.35 -9.37
CA ARG A 550 3.80 19.77 -9.77
C ARG A 550 3.79 20.69 -10.99
N ARG A 551 2.94 20.41 -11.98
CA ARG A 551 2.72 21.30 -13.14
C ARG A 551 2.06 22.61 -12.74
N ARG A 552 1.12 22.59 -11.79
CA ARG A 552 0.53 23.80 -11.20
C ARG A 552 1.61 24.63 -10.52
N LEU A 553 2.47 24.02 -9.70
CA LEU A 553 3.59 24.69 -9.05
C LEU A 553 4.59 25.27 -10.07
N ALA A 554 4.99 24.49 -11.09
CA ALA A 554 5.89 24.96 -12.14
C ALA A 554 5.32 26.17 -12.92
N ASN A 555 4.03 26.14 -13.28
CA ASN A 555 3.37 27.26 -13.95
C ASN A 555 3.32 28.53 -13.07
N LEU A 556 3.07 28.36 -11.77
CA LEU A 556 3.03 29.46 -10.80
C LEU A 556 4.42 30.06 -10.57
N LEU A 557 5.45 29.21 -10.45
CA LEU A 557 6.85 29.63 -10.34
C LEU A 557 7.35 30.29 -11.63
N GLY A 558 6.98 29.75 -12.80
CA GLY A 558 7.30 30.34 -14.10
C GLY A 558 6.72 31.74 -14.28
N ALA A 559 5.45 31.93 -13.88
CA ALA A 559 4.81 33.24 -13.90
C ALA A 559 5.48 34.27 -12.96
N ALA A 560 6.01 33.82 -11.82
CA ALA A 560 6.76 34.66 -10.88
C ALA A 560 8.20 34.96 -11.34
N VAL A 561 8.80 34.11 -12.19
CA VAL A 561 10.14 34.32 -12.78
C VAL A 561 10.07 35.25 -14.00
N GLU A 562 9.02 35.17 -14.81
CA GLU A 562 8.87 35.95 -16.06
C GLU A 562 8.23 37.35 -15.87
N GLY A 563 7.60 37.62 -14.72
CA GLY A 563 6.99 38.92 -14.42
C GLY A 563 6.78 39.16 -12.91
N ASP A 564 6.41 40.38 -12.53
CA ASP A 564 6.20 40.82 -11.14
C ASP A 564 4.90 40.27 -10.52
N ALA A 565 4.52 39.03 -10.87
CA ALA A 565 3.36 38.35 -10.33
C ALA A 565 3.67 37.89 -8.87
N PRO A 566 2.73 38.11 -7.93
CA PRO A 566 2.93 37.67 -6.54
C PRO A 566 2.93 36.14 -6.45
N PHE A 567 3.75 35.59 -5.56
CA PHE A 567 3.76 34.15 -5.26
C PHE A 567 2.39 33.67 -4.74
N PRO A 568 2.12 32.34 -4.79
CA PRO A 568 0.87 31.79 -4.26
C PRO A 568 0.63 32.25 -2.82
N PRO A 569 -0.54 32.84 -2.50
CA PRO A 569 -0.78 33.51 -1.22
C PRO A 569 -0.86 32.51 -0.05
N ASP A 570 -1.23 31.27 -0.31
CA ASP A 570 -1.21 30.14 0.63
C ASP A 570 0.22 29.73 1.01
N LEU A 571 1.10 29.68 0.02
CA LEU A 571 2.52 29.35 0.20
C LEU A 571 3.26 30.49 0.92
N GLN A 572 2.99 31.74 0.54
CA GLN A 572 3.50 32.93 1.27
C GLN A 572 3.00 32.98 2.71
N ALA A 573 1.71 32.75 2.96
CA ALA A 573 1.11 32.78 4.31
C ALA A 573 1.70 31.71 5.23
N ARG A 574 2.09 30.57 4.67
CA ARG A 574 2.67 29.47 5.43
C ARG A 574 4.13 29.71 5.79
N VAL A 575 4.93 30.16 4.83
CA VAL A 575 6.33 30.52 5.06
C VAL A 575 6.44 31.67 6.05
N THR A 576 5.64 32.74 5.89
CA THR A 576 5.59 33.84 6.89
C THR A 576 5.11 33.37 8.27
N GLY A 577 4.18 32.41 8.33
CA GLY A 577 3.72 31.82 9.58
C GLY A 577 4.76 30.97 10.30
N GLN A 578 5.66 30.32 9.57
CA GLN A 578 6.73 29.48 10.12
C GLN A 578 7.97 30.29 10.54
N THR A 579 8.39 31.27 9.73
CA THR A 579 9.64 32.02 9.97
C THR A 579 9.42 33.32 10.77
N GLY A 580 8.18 33.80 10.87
CA GLY A 580 7.87 35.09 11.53
C GLY A 580 8.38 36.32 10.77
N ALA A 581 8.95 36.14 9.57
CA ALA A 581 9.49 37.20 8.75
C ALA A 581 8.40 38.12 8.17
N ALA A 582 8.76 39.38 7.92
CA ALA A 582 7.84 40.33 7.30
C ALA A 582 7.50 39.90 5.85
N SER A 583 6.23 40.04 5.45
CA SER A 583 5.73 39.62 4.13
C SER A 583 6.53 40.17 2.93
N GLY A 584 7.18 41.33 3.08
CA GLY A 584 8.05 41.90 2.05
C GLY A 584 9.42 41.24 1.94
N ALA A 585 9.99 40.76 3.05
CA ALA A 585 11.27 40.03 3.04
C ALA A 585 11.10 38.63 2.43
N VAL A 586 9.98 37.96 2.75
CA VAL A 586 9.63 36.66 2.18
C VAL A 586 9.44 36.73 0.66
N ASP A 587 8.82 37.79 0.13
CA ASP A 587 8.63 37.95 -1.32
C ASP A 587 9.96 38.14 -2.07
N VAL A 588 10.92 38.88 -1.48
CA VAL A 588 12.25 39.09 -2.06
C VAL A 588 13.08 37.80 -2.05
N ALA A 589 13.07 37.05 -0.94
CA ALA A 589 13.76 35.76 -0.82
C ALA A 589 13.16 34.71 -1.79
N LEU A 590 11.83 34.65 -1.87
CA LEU A 590 11.12 33.77 -2.80
C LEU A 590 11.46 34.07 -4.27
N LYS A 591 11.49 35.35 -4.66
CA LYS A 591 11.87 35.76 -6.04
C LYS A 591 13.30 35.34 -6.39
N ARG A 592 14.25 35.39 -5.44
CA ARG A 592 15.65 34.97 -5.64
C ARG A 592 15.76 33.45 -5.89
N ARG A 593 14.92 32.64 -5.24
CA ARG A 593 14.95 31.16 -5.29
C ARG A 593 13.95 30.52 -6.26
N ALA A 594 13.06 31.31 -6.85
CA ALA A 594 12.03 30.88 -7.81
C ALA A 594 12.60 30.10 -9.00
N LYS A 595 13.71 30.59 -9.56
CA LYS A 595 14.32 30.05 -10.78
C LYS A 595 15.00 28.68 -10.56
N PRO A 596 15.85 28.50 -9.52
CA PRO A 596 16.37 27.17 -9.16
C PRO A 596 15.26 26.13 -8.91
N MET A 597 14.21 26.52 -8.19
CA MET A 597 13.11 25.64 -7.85
C MET A 597 12.29 25.23 -9.08
N LEU A 598 12.03 26.16 -10.00
CA LEU A 598 11.38 25.88 -11.27
C LEU A 598 12.18 24.85 -12.08
N MET A 599 13.50 25.01 -12.18
CA MET A 599 14.37 24.06 -12.89
C MET A 599 14.35 22.66 -12.26
N ALA A 600 14.30 22.57 -10.92
CA ALA A 600 14.21 21.29 -10.21
C ALA A 600 12.87 20.58 -10.46
N VAL A 601 11.75 21.31 -10.44
CA VAL A 601 10.41 20.76 -10.67
C VAL A 601 10.25 20.32 -12.14
N GLU A 602 10.73 21.11 -13.09
CA GLU A 602 10.72 20.75 -14.52
C GLU A 602 11.62 19.53 -14.83
N ALA A 603 12.78 19.43 -14.17
CA ALA A 603 13.65 18.25 -14.27
C ALA A 603 12.98 16.99 -13.69
N ALA A 604 12.27 17.11 -12.58
CA ALA A 604 11.54 15.98 -11.99
C ALA A 604 10.38 15.50 -12.88
N ILE A 605 9.64 16.41 -13.51
CA ILE A 605 8.54 16.07 -14.45
C ILE A 605 9.10 15.40 -15.71
N SER A 606 10.16 15.97 -16.30
CA SER A 606 10.76 15.44 -17.53
C SER A 606 11.41 14.06 -17.34
N SER A 607 12.14 13.84 -16.24
CA SER A 607 12.72 12.53 -15.92
C SER A 607 11.67 11.45 -15.72
N ARG A 608 10.50 11.81 -15.15
CA ARG A 608 9.40 10.87 -14.92
C ARG A 608 8.69 10.49 -16.22
N LEU A 609 8.45 11.46 -17.11
CA LEU A 609 7.88 11.23 -18.44
C LEU A 609 8.80 10.36 -19.31
N GLN A 610 10.11 10.60 -19.28
CA GLN A 610 11.07 9.75 -19.99
C GLN A 610 11.03 8.31 -19.50
N ARG A 611 10.90 8.11 -18.18
CA ARG A 611 10.81 6.77 -17.59
C ARG A 611 9.51 6.03 -17.96
N GLU A 612 8.42 6.78 -18.11
CA GLU A 612 7.12 6.24 -18.55
C GLU A 612 7.18 5.84 -20.04
N GLU A 613 7.76 6.69 -20.88
CA GLU A 613 7.99 6.41 -22.30
C GLU A 613 8.94 5.21 -22.52
N GLU A 614 10.03 5.12 -21.73
CA GLU A 614 10.93 3.95 -21.74
C GLU A 614 10.21 2.65 -21.35
N LEU A 615 9.26 2.70 -20.41
CA LEU A 615 8.49 1.53 -20.00
C LEU A 615 7.49 1.11 -21.09
N ASP A 616 6.81 2.07 -21.72
CA ASP A 616 5.90 1.81 -22.82
C ASP A 616 6.63 1.22 -24.05
N GLU A 617 7.82 1.75 -24.38
CA GLU A 617 8.68 1.20 -25.44
C GLU A 617 9.14 -0.24 -25.14
N LEU A 618 9.45 -0.55 -23.88
CA LEU A 618 9.79 -1.91 -23.45
C LEU A 618 8.59 -2.85 -23.56
N GLU A 619 7.40 -2.43 -23.13
CA GLU A 619 6.18 -3.22 -23.26
C GLU A 619 5.82 -3.50 -24.72
N ASP A 620 5.92 -2.49 -25.59
CA ASP A 620 5.63 -2.64 -27.01
C ASP A 620 6.70 -3.50 -27.71
N GLY A 621 7.97 -3.37 -27.32
CA GLY A 621 9.05 -4.25 -27.78
C GLY A 621 8.86 -5.71 -27.35
N GLU A 622 8.38 -5.96 -26.13
CA GLU A 622 8.04 -7.30 -25.65
C GLU A 622 6.83 -7.89 -26.38
N ARG A 623 5.81 -7.08 -26.68
CA ARG A 623 4.65 -7.48 -27.49
C ARG A 623 5.06 -7.84 -28.91
N GLU A 624 5.90 -7.03 -29.56
CA GLU A 624 6.37 -7.30 -30.92
C GLU A 624 7.21 -8.59 -30.97
N LYS A 625 8.08 -8.80 -29.97
CA LYS A 625 8.86 -10.03 -29.85
C LYS A 625 7.97 -11.26 -29.64
N ALA A 626 6.96 -11.16 -28.79
CA ALA A 626 6.00 -12.24 -28.56
C ALA A 626 5.21 -12.61 -29.83
N LEU A 627 4.82 -11.62 -30.64
CA LEU A 627 4.13 -11.84 -31.91
C LEU A 627 5.06 -12.51 -32.95
N ASN A 628 6.32 -12.10 -33.00
CA ASN A 628 7.32 -12.71 -33.89
C ASN A 628 7.66 -14.16 -33.49
N ASP A 629 7.81 -14.43 -32.20
CA ASP A 629 8.05 -15.78 -31.67
C ASP A 629 6.83 -16.69 -31.95
N GLU A 630 5.61 -16.19 -31.77
CA GLU A 630 4.38 -16.92 -32.11
C GLU A 630 4.27 -17.22 -33.61
N ALA A 631 4.61 -16.27 -34.48
CA ALA A 631 4.62 -16.47 -35.92
C ALA A 631 5.66 -17.53 -36.35
N ALA A 632 6.84 -17.52 -35.74
CA ALA A 632 7.88 -18.53 -35.99
C ALA A 632 7.43 -19.93 -35.55
N ILE A 633 6.75 -20.04 -34.41
CA ILE A 633 6.20 -21.31 -33.92
C ILE A 633 5.07 -21.81 -34.85
N MET A 634 4.19 -20.94 -35.33
CA MET A 634 3.15 -21.31 -36.31
C MET A 634 3.74 -21.87 -37.61
N GLU A 635 4.79 -21.26 -38.14
CA GLU A 635 5.43 -21.72 -39.37
C GLU A 635 6.10 -23.09 -39.19
N ARG A 636 6.69 -23.34 -38.02
CA ARG A 636 7.25 -24.65 -37.67
C ARG A 636 6.18 -25.72 -37.52
N LEU A 637 5.04 -25.39 -36.89
CA LEU A 637 3.90 -26.30 -36.77
C LEU A 637 3.27 -26.63 -38.14
N ARG A 638 3.28 -25.68 -39.08
CA ARG A 638 2.89 -25.95 -40.48
C ARG A 638 3.86 -26.91 -41.17
N THR A 639 5.16 -26.76 -40.91
CA THR A 639 6.21 -27.62 -41.49
C THR A 639 6.18 -29.04 -40.92
N MET A 640 5.91 -29.20 -39.63
CA MET A 640 5.74 -30.52 -38.99
C MET A 640 4.47 -31.25 -39.43
N GLY A 641 3.48 -30.53 -39.95
CA GLY A 641 2.21 -31.09 -40.36
C GLY A 641 1.29 -31.45 -39.19
N PRO A 642 0.17 -32.14 -39.45
CA PRO A 642 -0.77 -32.51 -38.40
C PRO A 642 -0.11 -33.42 -37.38
N CYS A 643 -0.64 -33.46 -36.15
CA CYS A 643 -0.12 -34.37 -35.12
C CYS A 643 -0.13 -35.84 -35.60
N PRO A 644 0.54 -36.78 -34.92
CA PRO A 644 0.60 -38.19 -35.34
C PRO A 644 -0.76 -38.87 -35.58
N ALA A 645 -1.83 -38.32 -35.02
CA ALA A 645 -3.22 -38.76 -35.21
C ALA A 645 -3.99 -37.99 -36.32
N GLY A 646 -3.34 -37.13 -37.09
CA GLY A 646 -3.92 -36.42 -38.24
C GLY A 646 -4.63 -35.10 -37.94
N PHE A 647 -4.62 -34.60 -36.70
CA PHE A 647 -5.31 -33.37 -36.31
C PHE A 647 -4.42 -32.12 -36.38
N SER A 648 -5.01 -31.00 -36.82
CA SER A 648 -4.39 -29.66 -36.84
C SER A 648 -4.10 -29.13 -35.43
N TRP A 649 -3.11 -28.24 -35.32
CA TRP A 649 -2.71 -27.61 -34.07
C TRP A 649 -3.46 -26.30 -33.84
N PHE A 650 -3.82 -26.03 -32.58
CA PHE A 650 -4.53 -24.84 -32.13
C PHE A 650 -3.82 -24.26 -30.91
N ARG A 651 -3.72 -22.93 -30.85
CA ARG A 651 -3.09 -22.25 -29.71
C ARG A 651 -3.94 -22.40 -28.45
N GLN A 652 -3.31 -22.76 -27.35
CA GLN A 652 -3.98 -22.91 -26.06
C GLN A 652 -3.01 -22.66 -24.90
N GLY A 653 -3.05 -21.44 -24.33
CA GLY A 653 -2.17 -21.04 -23.25
C GLY A 653 -0.72 -20.86 -23.75
N ASN A 654 0.23 -21.49 -23.06
CA ASN A 654 1.67 -21.46 -23.36
C ASN A 654 2.13 -22.59 -24.32
N GLY A 655 1.27 -22.93 -25.29
CA GLY A 655 1.56 -23.99 -26.24
C GLY A 655 0.40 -24.30 -27.19
N TRP A 656 0.51 -25.44 -27.86
CA TRP A 656 -0.31 -25.81 -29.02
C TRP A 656 -0.92 -27.19 -28.80
N ARG A 657 -2.25 -27.28 -28.84
CA ARG A 657 -3.00 -28.53 -28.72
C ARG A 657 -3.50 -28.99 -30.07
N CYS A 658 -3.47 -30.29 -30.35
CA CYS A 658 -4.11 -30.81 -31.55
C CYS A 658 -5.65 -30.77 -31.42
N GLY A 659 -6.38 -30.68 -32.54
CA GLY A 659 -7.85 -30.68 -32.56
C GLY A 659 -8.51 -31.94 -31.98
N GLY A 660 -7.76 -33.05 -31.91
CA GLY A 660 -8.19 -34.28 -31.25
C GLY A 660 -8.00 -34.26 -29.72
N GLY A 661 -7.38 -33.21 -29.18
CA GLY A 661 -7.19 -32.99 -27.74
C GLY A 661 -6.08 -33.83 -27.08
N SER A 662 -5.53 -34.82 -27.78
CA SER A 662 -4.60 -35.83 -27.21
C SER A 662 -3.12 -35.45 -27.22
N HIS A 663 -2.71 -34.46 -28.02
CA HIS A 663 -1.31 -34.04 -28.15
C HIS A 663 -1.18 -32.54 -27.85
N PHE A 664 -0.13 -32.18 -27.11
CA PHE A 664 0.18 -30.80 -26.73
C PHE A 664 1.68 -30.55 -26.87
N VAL A 665 2.07 -29.39 -27.40
CA VAL A 665 3.47 -28.96 -27.55
C VAL A 665 3.62 -27.60 -26.89
N TYR A 666 4.55 -27.45 -25.96
CA TYR A 666 4.79 -26.17 -25.27
C TYR A 666 5.60 -25.22 -26.16
N ASP A 667 5.41 -23.91 -26.02
CA ASP A 667 6.18 -22.91 -26.81
C ASP A 667 7.70 -23.05 -26.60
N ASP A 668 8.11 -23.57 -25.44
CA ASP A 668 9.50 -23.82 -25.11
C ASP A 668 10.07 -25.18 -25.54
N ASP A 669 9.25 -26.03 -26.16
CA ASP A 669 9.62 -27.41 -26.50
C ASP A 669 10.79 -27.43 -27.51
N PRO A 670 11.86 -28.22 -27.28
CA PRO A 670 12.97 -28.36 -28.22
C PRO A 670 12.53 -28.67 -29.65
N ILE A 671 11.42 -29.40 -29.82
CA ILE A 671 10.85 -29.75 -31.12
C ILE A 671 10.38 -28.51 -31.90
N LEU A 672 9.99 -27.44 -31.19
CA LEU A 672 9.65 -26.14 -31.76
C LEU A 672 10.83 -25.17 -31.82
N LYS A 673 11.99 -25.51 -31.24
CA LYS A 673 13.21 -24.66 -31.21
C LYS A 673 14.36 -25.17 -32.10
N SER A 674 14.40 -26.46 -32.46
CA SER A 674 15.26 -27.05 -33.50
C SER A 674 14.78 -26.70 -34.91
#